data_AF-A0A5M3MWG1-F1
#
_entry.id   AF-A0A5M3MWG1-F1
#
_cell.length_a   1.000
_cell.length_b   1.000
_cell.length_c   1.000
_cell.angle_alpha   90.00
_cell.angle_beta   90.00
_cell.angle_gamma   90.00
#
_symmetry.space_group_name_H-M   'P 1'
#
loop_
_entity.id
_entity.type
_entity.pdbx_description
1 polymer ?
#
loop_
_entity_poly.entity_id
_entity_poly.type
_entity_poly.pdbx_seq_one_letter_code
_entity_poly.pdbx_strand_id
1 'polypeptide(L)'
;MDIDTVEDQSNAPSYAKVVQKRPPNDGRRATSVPLTPNASFSVGYVFSHEMMLHRSFHGNPEAYGHPEAPERIQSVYAAIQRAGLFESMKYIPIRAAKEHEVLLVHSAGLWAKVRAFENMTRQEISDSESYYDSLSLYVMEQTTRAALLSCGGVIEASLAVARGELKKSFAIVRPPGHHAEPDEHMGFCFFNNVAVAARVVQQLTPIRRILILDWDVHHGNGTQRAFNDDPSVLYISLHRYEKGTFYPCGPFGSMESCGEGDGLGYSVNIPWPRKGMVDADYIHAFQQIVMPICVEFAPELVIISAGFDAADGDDLGECHVTPAGYAHMTHMLSGLAGGKVVVALEGGYNLDSISKSALAVARVLTGEAPPELPPLVASEYGTETVWMVAGQQSKYWKNVNPKACEPREEEDPLSFSIPEILKAHRQHHLYTQHNMLQIPLLTAEYENRYGSQVMCTPDMLENKTIILFVHEHGNLRVELEGRPECNVREENSYLIDFSNDLINWVRKEKYALVDVNMYPKPFAPAPARRKQPEAFSRNLITYVWDNYIQLSQAQRIAIIGHGPGCEAVMELLEERTANMRRYVDAVIQVVGMLKIPLTPRENAELRDWYQKKSLVFVNPQHPIFEPTSTMLKRHGRVMRIDELKPIRIMKKSLPIIEEHLKKAFTAAGK
;
A
#
# COMPACT_ATOMS: atom_id res chain seq x y z
N MET A 1 -92.63 6.21 -36.53
CA MET A 1 -91.94 6.95 -37.60
C MET A 1 -90.68 6.17 -37.89
N ASP A 2 -90.77 5.34 -38.94
CA ASP A 2 -89.78 5.12 -40.01
C ASP A 2 -88.32 5.55 -39.77
N ILE A 3 -87.26 4.88 -40.23
CA ILE A 3 -86.97 3.69 -41.05
C ILE A 3 -85.41 3.59 -41.02
N ASP A 4 -84.86 2.38 -41.10
CA ASP A 4 -83.49 1.92 -41.49
C ASP A 4 -82.24 2.35 -40.67
N THR A 5 -81.39 1.49 -40.07
CA THR A 5 -80.70 0.21 -40.40
C THR A 5 -79.66 0.26 -41.53
N VAL A 6 -78.37 0.13 -41.15
CA VAL A 6 -77.28 -0.69 -41.78
C VAL A 6 -76.24 -0.92 -40.66
N GLU A 7 -76.21 -2.02 -39.90
CA GLU A 7 -75.70 -3.39 -40.18
C GLU A 7 -74.23 -3.47 -40.65
N ASP A 8 -73.34 -3.99 -39.78
CA ASP A 8 -72.67 -5.28 -40.08
C ASP A 8 -72.19 -6.03 -38.80
N GLN A 9 -72.96 -7.08 -38.47
CA GLN A 9 -72.61 -8.46 -38.05
C GLN A 9 -71.71 -8.72 -36.82
N SER A 10 -72.25 -9.16 -35.66
CA SER A 10 -72.80 -10.51 -35.27
C SER A 10 -71.69 -11.55 -35.03
N ASN A 11 -71.55 -12.26 -33.89
CA ASN A 11 -72.54 -13.00 -33.12
C ASN A 11 -72.00 -13.35 -31.71
N ALA A 12 -72.86 -13.26 -30.70
CA ALA A 12 -72.78 -13.99 -29.41
C ALA A 12 -73.95 -15.02 -29.40
N PRO A 13 -74.32 -15.72 -28.30
CA PRO A 13 -73.69 -16.06 -27.02
C PRO A 13 -73.92 -17.57 -26.67
N SER A 14 -73.76 -17.95 -25.38
CA SER A 14 -74.31 -19.13 -24.68
C SER A 14 -73.28 -20.16 -24.25
N TYR A 15 -72.90 -20.17 -22.96
CA TYR A 15 -72.57 -21.43 -22.27
C TYR A 15 -73.01 -21.41 -20.80
N ALA A 16 -73.92 -22.33 -20.48
CA ALA A 16 -74.34 -22.68 -19.14
C ALA A 16 -73.58 -23.92 -18.64
N LYS A 17 -73.20 -23.84 -17.34
CA LYS A 17 -73.05 -24.88 -16.31
C LYS A 17 -71.93 -25.97 -16.39
N VAL A 18 -70.91 -25.74 -15.54
CA VAL A 18 -70.54 -26.51 -14.32
C VAL A 18 -69.95 -27.94 -14.46
N VAL A 19 -68.62 -28.05 -14.32
CA VAL A 19 -67.78 -28.73 -13.28
C VAL A 19 -66.44 -29.14 -13.91
N GLN A 20 -65.29 -28.66 -13.39
CA GLN A 20 -64.10 -29.48 -13.07
C GLN A 20 -62.90 -28.66 -12.54
N LYS A 21 -62.48 -29.05 -11.32
CA LYS A 21 -61.13 -29.04 -10.71
C LYS A 21 -60.23 -27.79 -10.81
N ARG A 22 -60.09 -27.08 -9.68
CA ARG A 22 -58.89 -26.30 -9.36
C ARG A 22 -57.69 -27.26 -9.17
N PRO A 23 -56.52 -27.03 -9.78
CA PRO A 23 -55.29 -27.64 -9.32
C PRO A 23 -54.88 -27.00 -7.98
N PRO A 24 -54.21 -27.77 -7.09
CA PRO A 24 -53.89 -27.31 -5.75
C PRO A 24 -52.73 -26.31 -5.77
N ASN A 25 -52.99 -25.16 -5.15
CA ASN A 25 -52.06 -24.31 -4.39
C ASN A 25 -50.56 -24.55 -4.66
N ASP A 26 -50.03 -23.90 -5.71
CA ASP A 26 -48.60 -23.95 -6.01
C ASP A 26 -47.81 -23.22 -4.91
N GLY A 27 -46.88 -23.95 -4.31
CA GLY A 27 -46.31 -23.70 -3.00
C GLY A 27 -45.49 -22.42 -2.93
N ARG A 28 -46.10 -21.33 -2.46
CA ARG A 28 -45.37 -20.23 -1.85
C ARG A 28 -44.65 -20.76 -0.59
N ARG A 29 -43.34 -20.94 -0.72
CA ARG A 29 -42.45 -21.49 0.30
C ARG A 29 -42.30 -20.51 1.46
N ALA A 30 -42.50 -20.98 2.70
CA ALA A 30 -42.24 -20.21 3.90
C ALA A 30 -40.73 -19.98 4.07
N THR A 31 -40.34 -18.76 4.45
CA THR A 31 -38.96 -18.28 4.63
C THR A 31 -38.22 -18.86 5.85
N SER A 32 -38.81 -19.83 6.55
CA SER A 32 -38.30 -20.43 7.79
C SER A 32 -37.82 -21.88 7.65
N VAL A 33 -37.64 -22.38 6.43
CA VAL A 33 -37.06 -23.73 6.20
C VAL A 33 -35.57 -23.56 5.89
N PRO A 34 -34.65 -24.12 6.70
CA PRO A 34 -33.23 -24.13 6.37
C PRO A 34 -33.04 -24.75 4.99
N LEU A 35 -32.15 -24.16 4.19
CA LEU A 35 -31.64 -24.80 2.98
C LEU A 35 -30.80 -26.00 3.45
N THR A 36 -31.43 -27.13 3.76
CA THR A 36 -30.68 -28.36 4.05
C THR A 36 -30.04 -28.80 2.74
N PRO A 37 -28.71 -28.69 2.57
CA PRO A 37 -28.05 -29.32 1.45
C PRO A 37 -28.17 -30.81 1.72
N ASN A 38 -29.07 -31.50 1.04
CA ASN A 38 -29.03 -32.95 1.01
C ASN A 38 -27.94 -33.34 0.00
N ALA A 39 -26.70 -33.33 0.48
CA ALA A 39 -25.57 -34.01 -0.13
C ALA A 39 -24.60 -34.37 0.99
N SER A 40 -24.20 -35.64 1.08
CA SER A 40 -23.19 -36.13 2.02
C SER A 40 -21.83 -35.43 1.91
N PHE A 41 -21.64 -34.58 0.88
CA PHE A 41 -20.38 -33.94 0.54
C PHE A 41 -20.57 -32.43 0.43
N SER A 42 -19.65 -31.66 1.03
CA SER A 42 -19.60 -30.19 0.91
C SER A 42 -18.53 -29.69 -0.05
N VAL A 43 -17.56 -30.55 -0.39
CA VAL A 43 -16.42 -30.27 -1.28
C VAL A 43 -16.46 -31.23 -2.46
N GLY A 44 -16.12 -30.77 -3.65
CA GLY A 44 -15.93 -31.63 -4.83
C GLY A 44 -14.53 -31.57 -5.41
N TYR A 45 -14.24 -32.50 -6.32
CA TYR A 45 -12.98 -32.51 -7.06
C TYR A 45 -13.17 -32.91 -8.52
N VAL A 46 -12.29 -32.40 -9.38
CA VAL A 46 -12.20 -32.79 -10.79
C VAL A 46 -10.82 -33.38 -11.05
N PHE A 47 -10.78 -34.51 -11.77
CA PHE A 47 -9.55 -35.14 -12.23
C PHE A 47 -9.85 -36.07 -13.43
N SER A 48 -8.91 -36.19 -14.36
CA SER A 48 -8.95 -37.16 -15.45
C SER A 48 -7.55 -37.56 -15.89
N HIS A 49 -7.34 -38.87 -16.06
CA HIS A 49 -6.10 -39.43 -16.61
C HIS A 49 -5.86 -39.03 -18.07
N GLU A 50 -6.89 -38.66 -18.84
CA GLU A 50 -6.70 -38.23 -20.23
C GLU A 50 -5.85 -36.95 -20.34
N MET A 51 -5.91 -36.08 -19.31
CA MET A 51 -5.05 -34.89 -19.25
C MET A 51 -3.56 -35.26 -19.13
N MET A 52 -3.23 -36.48 -18.69
CA MET A 52 -1.85 -36.99 -18.58
C MET A 52 -1.26 -37.43 -19.92
N LEU A 53 -2.06 -37.50 -20.99
CA LEU A 53 -1.58 -37.90 -22.31
C LEU A 53 -0.75 -36.80 -22.99
N HIS A 54 -0.93 -35.53 -22.61
CA HIS A 54 -0.09 -34.42 -23.04
C HIS A 54 1.26 -34.47 -22.29
N ARG A 55 2.36 -34.77 -22.97
CA ARG A 55 3.69 -35.02 -22.42
C ARG A 55 4.76 -34.54 -23.40
N SER A 56 5.80 -33.89 -22.89
CA SER A 56 7.00 -33.64 -23.70
C SER A 56 7.77 -34.94 -23.96
N PHE A 57 8.13 -35.17 -25.22
CA PHE A 57 9.07 -36.23 -25.62
C PHE A 57 10.51 -35.70 -25.81
N HIS A 58 10.72 -34.40 -25.58
CA HIS A 58 11.98 -33.71 -25.83
C HIS A 58 12.73 -33.52 -24.49
N GLY A 59 13.93 -34.10 -24.44
CA GLY A 59 14.85 -34.07 -23.31
C GLY A 59 15.99 -35.08 -23.53
N ASN A 60 17.23 -34.70 -23.27
CA ASN A 60 18.34 -35.65 -23.18
C ASN A 60 17.96 -36.70 -22.11
N PRO A 61 18.08 -38.02 -22.31
CA PRO A 61 17.82 -39.02 -21.27
C PRO A 61 18.60 -38.78 -19.95
N GLU A 62 19.69 -38.01 -20.03
CA GLU A 62 20.52 -37.58 -18.89
C GLU A 62 20.11 -36.21 -18.30
N ALA A 63 19.24 -35.45 -18.96
CA ALA A 63 18.70 -34.18 -18.46
C ALA A 63 17.29 -34.40 -17.88
N TYR A 64 17.04 -33.84 -16.70
CA TYR A 64 15.71 -33.76 -16.10
C TYR A 64 14.69 -33.29 -17.17
N GLY A 65 13.60 -34.04 -17.36
CA GLY A 65 12.59 -33.76 -18.40
C GLY A 65 11.93 -32.38 -18.25
N HIS A 66 11.08 -32.00 -19.22
CA HIS A 66 10.36 -30.73 -19.20
C HIS A 66 9.60 -30.52 -17.87
N PRO A 67 9.68 -29.34 -17.22
CA PRO A 67 9.14 -29.12 -15.87
C PRO A 67 7.63 -29.31 -15.80
N GLU A 68 6.88 -28.85 -16.81
CA GLU A 68 5.47 -29.20 -16.94
C GLU A 68 5.34 -30.64 -17.47
N ALA A 69 4.90 -31.56 -16.62
CA ALA A 69 4.80 -32.98 -16.89
C ALA A 69 3.53 -33.63 -16.30
N PRO A 70 3.04 -34.76 -16.86
CA PRO A 70 1.88 -35.50 -16.34
C PRO A 70 1.96 -35.88 -14.87
N GLU A 71 3.17 -36.15 -14.39
CA GLU A 71 3.48 -36.55 -13.03
C GLU A 71 2.99 -35.53 -11.98
N ARG A 72 2.85 -34.25 -12.36
CA ARG A 72 2.35 -33.17 -11.48
C ARG A 72 0.95 -33.47 -10.94
N ILE A 73 -0.03 -33.65 -11.82
CA ILE A 73 -1.41 -33.94 -11.41
C ILE A 73 -1.55 -35.34 -10.80
N GLN A 74 -0.71 -36.29 -11.24
CA GLN A 74 -0.70 -37.64 -10.68
C GLN A 74 -0.23 -37.64 -9.22
N SER A 75 0.82 -36.88 -8.91
CA SER A 75 1.39 -36.80 -7.56
C SER A 75 0.45 -36.10 -6.60
N VAL A 76 -0.21 -35.01 -7.02
CA VAL A 76 -1.28 -34.35 -6.26
C VAL A 76 -2.44 -35.30 -6.00
N TYR A 77 -2.97 -35.96 -7.04
CA TYR A 77 -4.07 -36.92 -6.89
C TYR A 77 -3.70 -38.04 -5.92
N ALA A 78 -2.51 -38.63 -6.06
CA ALA A 78 -2.02 -39.69 -5.19
C ALA A 78 -1.80 -39.23 -3.75
N ALA A 79 -1.38 -37.98 -3.51
CA ALA A 79 -1.23 -37.43 -2.17
C ALA A 79 -2.59 -37.27 -1.47
N ILE A 80 -3.59 -36.72 -2.17
CA ILE A 80 -4.96 -36.57 -1.65
C ILE A 80 -5.61 -37.95 -1.42
N GLN A 81 -5.39 -38.90 -2.32
CA GLN A 81 -5.87 -40.27 -2.18
C GLN A 81 -5.25 -40.97 -0.95
N ARG A 82 -3.93 -40.89 -0.78
CA ARG A 82 -3.23 -41.48 0.37
C ARG A 82 -3.67 -40.88 1.71
N ALA A 83 -4.08 -39.62 1.71
CA ALA A 83 -4.62 -38.96 2.89
C ALA A 83 -6.10 -39.30 3.17
N GLY A 84 -6.76 -40.09 2.31
CA GLY A 84 -8.17 -40.50 2.47
C GLY A 84 -9.19 -39.41 2.20
N LEU A 85 -8.80 -38.24 1.67
CA LEU A 85 -9.70 -37.09 1.54
C LEU A 85 -10.80 -37.29 0.51
N PHE A 86 -10.58 -38.10 -0.53
CA PHE A 86 -11.61 -38.39 -1.55
C PHE A 86 -12.84 -39.08 -0.97
N GLU A 87 -12.75 -39.74 0.19
CA GLU A 87 -13.92 -40.30 0.90
C GLU A 87 -14.87 -39.21 1.41
N SER A 88 -14.39 -37.97 1.51
CA SER A 88 -15.14 -36.79 1.97
C SER A 88 -15.41 -35.76 0.86
N MET A 89 -15.00 -36.07 -0.38
CA MET A 89 -15.16 -35.19 -1.54
C MET A 89 -16.02 -35.85 -2.62
N LYS A 90 -16.86 -35.06 -3.28
CA LYS A 90 -17.66 -35.52 -4.41
C LYS A 90 -16.87 -35.44 -5.71
N TYR A 91 -16.74 -36.55 -6.44
CA TYR A 91 -16.24 -36.50 -7.82
C TYR A 91 -17.19 -35.70 -8.70
N ILE A 92 -16.66 -34.69 -9.39
CA ILE A 92 -17.37 -33.88 -10.37
C ILE A 92 -16.96 -34.39 -11.76
N PRO A 93 -17.91 -34.94 -12.55
CA PRO A 93 -17.60 -35.41 -13.90
C PRO A 93 -17.04 -34.30 -14.79
N ILE A 94 -15.90 -34.57 -15.43
CA ILE A 94 -15.27 -33.65 -16.36
C ILE A 94 -15.89 -33.77 -17.76
N ARG A 95 -15.91 -32.68 -18.51
CA ARG A 95 -16.23 -32.67 -19.94
C ARG A 95 -15.25 -31.78 -20.70
N ALA A 96 -15.23 -31.92 -22.02
CA ALA A 96 -14.53 -30.96 -22.86
C ALA A 96 -15.23 -29.58 -22.81
N ALA A 97 -14.44 -28.52 -22.76
CA ALA A 97 -14.91 -27.15 -22.99
C ALA A 97 -15.50 -27.04 -24.40
N LYS A 98 -16.58 -26.26 -24.53
CA LYS A 98 -17.23 -26.00 -25.81
C LYS A 98 -16.68 -24.71 -26.40
N GLU A 99 -16.68 -24.62 -27.74
CA GLU A 99 -16.21 -23.45 -28.47
C GLU A 99 -16.82 -22.14 -27.94
N HIS A 100 -18.15 -22.06 -27.85
CA HIS A 100 -18.83 -20.84 -27.37
C HIS A 100 -18.50 -20.46 -25.91
N GLU A 101 -18.01 -21.39 -25.09
CA GLU A 101 -17.57 -21.10 -23.73
C GLU A 101 -16.17 -20.47 -23.78
N VAL A 102 -15.26 -21.07 -24.54
CA VAL A 102 -13.89 -20.56 -24.72
C VAL A 102 -13.88 -19.18 -25.38
N LEU A 103 -14.79 -18.95 -26.35
CA LEU A 103 -14.95 -17.68 -27.04
C LEU A 103 -15.46 -16.53 -26.15
N LEU A 104 -15.83 -16.79 -24.90
CA LEU A 104 -16.15 -15.72 -23.94
C LEU A 104 -14.90 -14.95 -23.48
N VAL A 105 -13.71 -15.51 -23.67
CA VAL A 105 -12.42 -14.92 -23.28
C VAL A 105 -11.45 -14.86 -24.45
N HIS A 106 -11.39 -15.94 -25.24
CA HIS A 106 -10.41 -16.06 -26.30
C HIS A 106 -11.01 -15.78 -27.67
N SER A 107 -10.16 -15.36 -28.61
CA SER A 107 -10.59 -15.20 -29.98
C SER A 107 -10.80 -16.53 -30.69
N ALA A 108 -11.59 -16.49 -31.77
CA ALA A 108 -11.74 -17.61 -32.68
C ALA A 108 -10.39 -18.07 -33.27
N GLY A 109 -9.43 -17.16 -33.39
CA GLY A 109 -8.07 -17.47 -33.82
C GLY A 109 -7.36 -18.40 -32.84
N LEU A 110 -7.38 -18.08 -31.53
CA LEU A 110 -6.77 -18.95 -30.53
C LEU A 110 -7.46 -20.31 -30.45
N TRP A 111 -8.80 -20.34 -30.46
CA TRP A 111 -9.55 -21.60 -30.51
C TRP A 111 -9.09 -22.48 -31.68
N ALA A 112 -9.00 -21.90 -32.89
CA ALA A 112 -8.53 -22.62 -34.08
C ALA A 112 -7.08 -23.12 -33.94
N LYS A 113 -6.15 -22.32 -33.40
CA LYS A 113 -4.77 -22.73 -33.11
C LYS A 113 -4.74 -23.97 -32.22
N VAL A 114 -5.45 -23.94 -31.08
CA VAL A 114 -5.45 -25.06 -30.13
C VAL A 114 -6.14 -26.30 -30.69
N ARG A 115 -7.18 -26.13 -31.52
CA ARG A 115 -7.83 -27.25 -32.23
C ARG A 115 -6.92 -27.89 -33.28
N ALA A 116 -6.02 -27.13 -33.89
CA ALA A 116 -5.14 -27.64 -34.95
C ALA A 116 -4.14 -28.71 -34.45
N PHE A 117 -3.74 -28.69 -33.18
CA PHE A 117 -2.75 -29.65 -32.65
C PHE A 117 -3.20 -31.11 -32.77
N GLU A 118 -4.50 -31.40 -32.67
CA GLU A 118 -5.04 -32.76 -32.82
C GLU A 118 -4.81 -33.36 -34.22
N ASN A 119 -4.51 -32.53 -35.21
CA ASN A 119 -4.29 -32.93 -36.60
C ASN A 119 -2.81 -32.79 -37.03
N MET A 120 -1.92 -32.33 -36.14
CA MET A 120 -0.50 -32.20 -36.46
C MET A 120 0.20 -33.56 -36.52
N THR A 121 0.95 -33.77 -37.60
CA THR A 121 1.86 -34.91 -37.74
C THR A 121 3.07 -34.76 -36.83
N ARG A 122 3.76 -35.88 -36.54
CA ARG A 122 5.02 -35.85 -35.77
C ARG A 122 6.10 -34.97 -36.41
N GLN A 123 6.14 -34.90 -37.75
CA GLN A 123 7.09 -34.05 -38.45
C GLN A 123 6.75 -32.58 -38.25
N GLU A 124 5.49 -32.18 -38.40
CA GLU A 124 5.06 -30.80 -38.17
C GLU A 124 5.29 -30.34 -36.72
N ILE A 125 5.07 -31.23 -35.74
CA ILE A 125 5.39 -30.96 -34.33
C ILE A 125 6.89 -30.70 -34.16
N SER A 126 7.74 -31.56 -34.75
CA SER A 126 9.20 -31.38 -34.69
C SER A 126 9.66 -30.11 -35.40
N ASP A 127 9.10 -29.80 -36.57
CA ASP A 127 9.47 -28.62 -37.36
C ASP A 127 9.04 -27.30 -36.68
N SER A 128 8.02 -27.34 -35.82
CA SER A 128 7.49 -26.20 -35.07
C SER A 128 8.00 -26.11 -33.63
N GLU A 129 8.89 -27.01 -33.20
CA GLU A 129 9.42 -27.09 -31.83
C GLU A 129 10.02 -25.75 -31.36
N SER A 130 10.91 -25.14 -32.16
CA SER A 130 11.55 -23.87 -31.81
C SER A 130 10.56 -22.71 -31.69
N TYR A 131 9.44 -22.73 -32.42
CA TYR A 131 8.41 -21.71 -32.31
C TYR A 131 7.67 -21.83 -30.98
N TYR A 132 7.23 -23.03 -30.60
CA TYR A 132 6.53 -23.24 -29.33
C TYR A 132 7.46 -23.06 -28.12
N ASP A 133 8.72 -23.47 -28.21
CA ASP A 133 9.71 -23.25 -27.15
C ASP A 133 9.91 -21.74 -26.87
N SER A 134 9.89 -20.90 -27.92
CA SER A 134 9.96 -19.44 -27.76
C SER A 134 8.74 -18.84 -27.03
N LEU A 135 7.62 -19.56 -27.00
CA LEU A 135 6.42 -19.21 -26.23
C LEU A 135 6.36 -19.92 -24.86
N SER A 136 7.43 -20.64 -24.49
CA SER A 136 7.48 -21.53 -23.33
C SER A 136 6.39 -22.60 -23.38
N LEU A 137 6.29 -23.29 -24.51
CA LEU A 137 5.31 -24.35 -24.76
C LEU A 137 5.96 -25.57 -25.41
N TYR A 138 5.34 -26.73 -25.19
CA TYR A 138 5.53 -27.89 -26.03
C TYR A 138 4.16 -28.37 -26.51
N VAL A 139 4.08 -28.93 -27.72
CA VAL A 139 2.82 -29.40 -28.29
C VAL A 139 2.95 -30.83 -28.79
N MET A 140 1.80 -31.49 -28.86
CA MET A 140 1.61 -32.82 -29.41
C MET A 140 0.15 -33.04 -29.78
N GLU A 141 -0.16 -34.12 -30.49
CA GLU A 141 -1.51 -34.50 -30.91
C GLU A 141 -2.53 -34.47 -29.75
N GLN A 142 -2.16 -34.97 -28.56
CA GLN A 142 -3.07 -35.05 -27.41
C GLN A 142 -3.25 -33.72 -26.65
N THR A 143 -2.56 -32.64 -27.07
CA THR A 143 -2.60 -31.31 -26.43
C THR A 143 -4.01 -30.73 -26.46
N THR A 144 -4.68 -30.77 -27.61
CA THR A 144 -6.05 -30.26 -27.77
C THR A 144 -7.00 -30.93 -26.79
N ARG A 145 -6.93 -32.27 -26.68
CA ARG A 145 -7.79 -33.03 -25.78
C ARG A 145 -7.55 -32.66 -24.32
N ALA A 146 -6.28 -32.57 -23.90
CA ALA A 146 -5.92 -32.19 -22.54
C ALA A 146 -6.39 -30.76 -22.22
N ALA A 147 -6.15 -29.78 -23.11
CA ALA A 147 -6.57 -28.39 -22.93
C ALA A 147 -8.09 -28.23 -22.80
N LEU A 148 -8.87 -28.93 -23.64
CA LEU A 148 -10.33 -28.92 -23.57
C LEU A 148 -10.86 -29.52 -22.27
N LEU A 149 -10.25 -30.62 -21.80
CA LEU A 149 -10.62 -31.24 -20.54
C LEU A 149 -10.24 -30.37 -19.35
N SER A 150 -9.04 -29.78 -19.34
CA SER A 150 -8.58 -28.88 -18.28
C SER A 150 -9.56 -27.72 -18.08
N CYS A 151 -9.83 -26.98 -19.16
CA CYS A 151 -10.77 -25.85 -19.13
C CYS A 151 -12.19 -26.29 -18.75
N GLY A 152 -12.70 -27.36 -19.36
CA GLY A 152 -14.02 -27.90 -19.06
C GLY A 152 -14.15 -28.41 -17.62
N GLY A 153 -13.07 -28.91 -17.03
CA GLY A 153 -13.02 -29.31 -15.63
C GLY A 153 -13.15 -28.14 -14.66
N VAL A 154 -12.44 -27.04 -14.92
CA VAL A 154 -12.55 -25.82 -14.11
C VAL A 154 -13.93 -25.19 -14.25
N ILE A 155 -14.53 -25.23 -15.46
CA ILE A 155 -15.92 -24.80 -15.68
C ILE A 155 -16.90 -25.61 -14.82
N GLU A 156 -16.84 -26.95 -14.86
CA GLU A 156 -17.78 -27.79 -14.10
C GLU A 156 -17.58 -27.66 -12.59
N ALA A 157 -16.33 -27.59 -12.12
CA ALA A 157 -16.02 -27.32 -10.71
C ALA A 157 -16.63 -25.97 -10.25
N SER A 158 -16.46 -24.93 -11.05
CA SER A 158 -16.97 -23.59 -10.75
C SER A 158 -18.49 -23.53 -10.78
N LEU A 159 -19.13 -24.17 -11.75
CA LEU A 159 -20.60 -24.23 -11.84
C LEU A 159 -21.22 -24.98 -10.66
N ALA A 160 -20.63 -26.09 -10.22
CA ALA A 160 -21.13 -26.84 -9.07
C ALA A 160 -21.14 -25.99 -7.79
N VAL A 161 -20.10 -25.18 -7.57
CA VAL A 161 -20.02 -24.24 -6.44
C VAL A 161 -20.97 -23.05 -6.64
N ALA A 162 -20.99 -22.46 -7.83
CA ALA A 162 -21.82 -21.29 -8.13
C ALA A 162 -23.32 -21.56 -7.99
N ARG A 163 -23.77 -22.77 -8.39
CA ARG A 163 -25.15 -23.25 -8.25
C ARG A 163 -25.53 -23.70 -6.84
N GLY A 164 -24.56 -23.75 -5.92
CA GLY A 164 -24.76 -24.19 -4.54
C GLY A 164 -24.95 -25.71 -4.39
N GLU A 165 -24.55 -26.49 -5.39
CA GLU A 165 -24.52 -27.96 -5.32
C GLU A 165 -23.40 -28.44 -4.37
N LEU A 166 -22.31 -27.66 -4.33
CA LEU A 166 -21.18 -27.81 -3.42
C LEU A 166 -20.83 -26.44 -2.84
N LYS A 167 -20.12 -26.42 -1.71
CA LYS A 167 -19.56 -25.17 -1.17
C LYS A 167 -18.19 -24.87 -1.76
N LYS A 168 -17.37 -25.90 -1.95
CA LYS A 168 -16.00 -25.74 -2.42
C LYS A 168 -15.64 -26.79 -3.46
N SER A 169 -14.63 -26.55 -4.28
CA SER A 169 -14.11 -27.55 -5.20
C SER A 169 -12.62 -27.42 -5.46
N PHE A 170 -11.96 -28.53 -5.79
CA PHE A 170 -10.57 -28.55 -6.26
C PHE A 170 -10.48 -29.23 -7.64
N ALA A 171 -10.19 -28.44 -8.67
CA ALA A 171 -9.88 -28.92 -10.01
C ALA A 171 -8.40 -29.27 -10.14
N ILE A 172 -8.09 -30.57 -10.14
CA ILE A 172 -6.74 -31.13 -10.33
C ILE A 172 -6.54 -31.32 -11.84
N VAL A 173 -6.19 -30.24 -12.53
CA VAL A 173 -6.20 -30.14 -13.98
C VAL A 173 -4.83 -29.82 -14.56
N ARG A 174 -4.63 -30.17 -15.84
CA ARG A 174 -3.53 -29.70 -16.68
C ARG A 174 -3.93 -29.84 -18.15
N PRO A 175 -3.41 -29.01 -19.07
CA PRO A 175 -2.45 -27.91 -18.88
C PRO A 175 -2.98 -26.76 -18.01
N PRO A 176 -2.09 -25.94 -17.41
CA PRO A 176 -2.47 -24.71 -16.70
C PRO A 176 -3.12 -23.68 -17.65
N GLY A 177 -3.54 -22.53 -17.13
CA GLY A 177 -4.30 -21.54 -17.90
C GLY A 177 -3.93 -20.07 -17.73
N HIS A 178 -3.40 -19.62 -16.60
CA HIS A 178 -3.35 -18.19 -16.28
C HIS A 178 -2.50 -17.29 -17.23
N HIS A 179 -1.58 -17.87 -18.01
CA HIS A 179 -0.79 -17.15 -19.01
C HIS A 179 -1.45 -17.03 -20.38
N ALA A 180 -2.45 -17.87 -20.70
CA ALA A 180 -3.10 -17.83 -22.00
C ALA A 180 -3.86 -16.50 -22.17
N GLU A 181 -3.39 -15.67 -23.08
CA GLU A 181 -3.99 -14.38 -23.41
C GLU A 181 -5.21 -14.58 -24.33
N PRO A 182 -6.07 -13.57 -24.51
CA PRO A 182 -7.22 -13.68 -25.42
C PRO A 182 -6.87 -14.19 -26.83
N ASP A 183 -5.70 -13.83 -27.36
CA ASP A 183 -5.29 -14.15 -28.73
C ASP A 183 -4.09 -15.10 -28.85
N GLU A 184 -3.43 -15.45 -27.74
CA GLU A 184 -2.20 -16.24 -27.76
C GLU A 184 -2.06 -17.22 -26.58
N HIS A 185 -1.51 -18.39 -26.90
CA HIS A 185 -1.12 -19.42 -25.94
C HIS A 185 0.35 -19.26 -25.60
N MET A 186 0.71 -19.37 -24.32
CA MET A 186 2.08 -19.20 -23.84
C MET A 186 2.22 -19.73 -22.41
N GLY A 187 3.46 -19.93 -21.94
CA GLY A 187 3.74 -20.26 -20.54
C GLY A 187 3.02 -21.54 -20.08
N PHE A 188 3.13 -22.60 -20.88
CA PHE A 188 2.42 -23.88 -20.67
C PHE A 188 0.88 -23.82 -20.78
N CYS A 189 0.30 -22.65 -21.03
CA CYS A 189 -1.14 -22.42 -21.02
C CYS A 189 -1.72 -22.33 -22.44
N PHE A 190 -2.77 -23.10 -22.72
CA PHE A 190 -3.46 -23.12 -24.02
C PHE A 190 -4.81 -22.40 -24.02
N PHE A 191 -5.56 -22.54 -22.92
CA PHE A 191 -6.76 -21.76 -22.64
C PHE A 191 -6.66 -21.25 -21.21
N ASN A 192 -7.19 -20.06 -20.95
CA ASN A 192 -7.28 -19.52 -19.62
C ASN A 192 -8.46 -20.14 -18.88
N ASN A 193 -8.19 -21.28 -18.24
CA ASN A 193 -9.20 -22.12 -17.58
C ASN A 193 -10.04 -21.32 -16.58
N VAL A 194 -9.38 -20.49 -15.76
CA VAL A 194 -10.03 -19.70 -14.70
C VAL A 194 -10.84 -18.54 -15.29
N ALA A 195 -10.30 -17.81 -16.27
CA ALA A 195 -11.03 -16.72 -16.91
C ALA A 195 -12.28 -17.23 -17.66
N VAL A 196 -12.15 -18.33 -18.41
CA VAL A 196 -13.29 -18.93 -19.12
C VAL A 196 -14.35 -19.39 -18.12
N ALA A 197 -13.94 -20.07 -17.03
CA ALA A 197 -14.88 -20.50 -15.99
C ALA A 197 -15.61 -19.31 -15.33
N ALA A 198 -14.91 -18.21 -15.04
CA ALA A 198 -15.53 -17.00 -14.48
C ALA A 198 -16.62 -16.44 -15.42
N ARG A 199 -16.33 -16.33 -16.73
CA ARG A 199 -17.32 -15.87 -17.73
C ARG A 199 -18.51 -16.81 -17.86
N VAL A 200 -18.27 -18.13 -17.91
CA VAL A 200 -19.35 -19.13 -17.97
C VAL A 200 -20.24 -19.05 -16.73
N VAL A 201 -19.66 -18.87 -15.53
CA VAL A 201 -20.40 -18.67 -14.29
C VAL A 201 -21.27 -17.41 -14.35
N GLN A 202 -20.72 -16.27 -14.79
CA GLN A 202 -21.49 -15.03 -14.94
C GLN A 202 -22.63 -15.16 -15.95
N GLN A 203 -22.44 -15.95 -17.02
CA GLN A 203 -23.46 -16.17 -18.05
C GLN A 203 -24.59 -17.10 -17.58
N LEU A 204 -24.26 -18.16 -16.83
CA LEU A 204 -25.19 -19.25 -16.48
C LEU A 204 -25.76 -19.17 -15.07
N THR A 205 -25.30 -18.24 -14.24
CA THR A 205 -25.69 -18.12 -12.83
C THR A 205 -25.94 -16.65 -12.45
N PRO A 206 -26.57 -16.34 -11.32
CA PRO A 206 -26.76 -14.95 -10.89
C PRO A 206 -25.51 -14.29 -10.32
N ILE A 207 -24.37 -14.99 -10.22
CA ILE A 207 -23.11 -14.47 -9.70
C ILE A 207 -22.56 -13.41 -10.67
N ARG A 208 -22.28 -12.21 -10.16
CA ARG A 208 -21.76 -11.09 -10.95
C ARG A 208 -20.36 -10.70 -10.50
N ARG A 209 -20.09 -10.64 -9.20
CA ARG A 209 -18.76 -10.24 -8.67
C ARG A 209 -17.92 -11.47 -8.38
N ILE A 210 -16.85 -11.66 -9.15
CA ILE A 210 -15.93 -12.80 -8.98
C ILE A 210 -14.56 -12.28 -8.57
N LEU A 211 -14.00 -12.86 -7.50
CA LEU A 211 -12.59 -12.69 -7.16
C LEU A 211 -11.79 -13.81 -7.81
N ILE A 212 -10.77 -13.44 -8.58
CA ILE A 212 -9.70 -14.34 -9.00
C ILE A 212 -8.46 -13.97 -8.21
N LEU A 213 -8.04 -14.85 -7.30
CA LEU A 213 -6.75 -14.73 -6.62
C LEU A 213 -5.75 -15.67 -7.28
N ASP A 214 -4.63 -15.11 -7.71
CA ASP A 214 -3.52 -15.83 -8.32
C ASP A 214 -2.31 -15.78 -7.39
N TRP A 215 -1.92 -16.94 -6.85
CA TRP A 215 -0.73 -17.07 -6.00
C TRP A 215 0.38 -17.88 -6.67
N ASP A 216 0.21 -18.23 -7.96
CA ASP A 216 1.31 -18.75 -8.76
C ASP A 216 2.46 -17.75 -8.73
N VAL A 217 3.70 -18.23 -8.70
CA VAL A 217 4.86 -17.34 -8.60
C VAL A 217 5.00 -16.46 -9.84
N HIS A 218 4.39 -16.83 -10.96
CA HIS A 218 4.36 -16.05 -12.18
C HIS A 218 3.10 -15.18 -12.25
N HIS A 219 3.25 -13.99 -12.86
CA HIS A 219 2.10 -13.14 -13.14
C HIS A 219 1.19 -13.81 -14.18
N GLY A 220 -0.08 -14.03 -13.85
CA GLY A 220 -1.11 -14.47 -14.79
C GLY A 220 -1.53 -13.36 -15.76
N ASN A 221 -0.62 -12.95 -16.64
CA ASN A 221 -0.81 -11.90 -17.64
C ASN A 221 -2.07 -12.14 -18.50
N GLY A 222 -2.35 -13.39 -18.87
CA GLY A 222 -3.55 -13.75 -19.63
C GLY A 222 -4.83 -13.46 -18.85
N THR A 223 -4.86 -13.81 -17.55
CA THR A 223 -6.00 -13.56 -16.68
C THR A 223 -6.21 -12.06 -16.47
N GLN A 224 -5.14 -11.30 -16.21
CA GLN A 224 -5.26 -9.85 -16.09
C GLN A 224 -5.78 -9.22 -17.39
N ARG A 225 -5.26 -9.61 -18.56
CA ARG A 225 -5.74 -9.08 -19.86
C ARG A 225 -7.20 -9.38 -20.10
N ALA A 226 -7.69 -10.56 -19.72
CA ALA A 226 -9.08 -10.98 -19.93
C ALA A 226 -10.11 -10.11 -19.19
N PHE A 227 -9.69 -9.40 -18.14
CA PHE A 227 -10.56 -8.58 -17.27
C PHE A 227 -10.02 -7.17 -17.02
N ASN A 228 -9.04 -6.71 -17.81
CA ASN A 228 -8.31 -5.48 -17.55
C ASN A 228 -9.23 -4.24 -17.51
N ASP A 229 -10.34 -4.28 -18.24
CA ASP A 229 -11.36 -3.24 -18.34
C ASP A 229 -12.68 -3.58 -17.61
N ASP A 230 -12.72 -4.66 -16.81
CA ASP A 230 -13.96 -5.20 -16.25
C ASP A 230 -14.04 -5.10 -14.71
N PRO A 231 -14.89 -4.22 -14.14
CA PRO A 231 -15.04 -4.09 -12.69
C PRO A 231 -15.81 -5.23 -12.02
N SER A 232 -16.41 -6.14 -12.79
CA SER A 232 -17.15 -7.29 -12.25
C SER A 232 -16.23 -8.43 -11.82
N VAL A 233 -14.96 -8.42 -12.24
CA VAL A 233 -13.95 -9.42 -11.88
C VAL A 233 -12.76 -8.70 -11.26
N LEU A 234 -12.50 -8.98 -9.98
CA LEU A 234 -11.32 -8.51 -9.28
C LEU A 234 -10.21 -9.54 -9.46
N TYR A 235 -9.12 -9.15 -10.11
CA TYR A 235 -7.90 -9.96 -10.23
C TYR A 235 -6.85 -9.47 -9.23
N ILE A 236 -6.35 -10.37 -8.39
CA ILE A 236 -5.24 -10.08 -7.47
C ILE A 236 -4.15 -11.13 -7.69
N SER A 237 -2.92 -10.69 -7.92
CA SER A 237 -1.77 -11.58 -8.15
C SER A 237 -0.60 -11.25 -7.23
N LEU A 238 -0.04 -12.28 -6.59
CA LEU A 238 1.23 -12.21 -5.84
C LEU A 238 2.28 -13.00 -6.59
N HIS A 239 3.27 -12.34 -7.19
CA HIS A 239 4.20 -12.99 -8.13
C HIS A 239 5.61 -12.41 -8.01
N ARG A 240 6.62 -13.21 -8.36
CA ARG A 240 7.99 -12.73 -8.52
C ARG A 240 8.07 -11.84 -9.76
N TYR A 241 8.64 -10.66 -9.60
CA TYR A 241 8.65 -9.65 -10.66
C TYR A 241 10.06 -9.16 -11.02
N GLU A 242 10.91 -8.90 -10.03
CA GLU A 242 12.30 -8.46 -10.25
C GLU A 242 12.43 -7.29 -11.24
N LYS A 243 11.61 -6.25 -11.04
CA LYS A 243 11.52 -5.08 -11.95
C LYS A 243 11.14 -5.46 -13.41
N GLY A 244 10.40 -6.55 -13.58
CA GLY A 244 9.93 -7.03 -14.88
C GLY A 244 10.95 -7.88 -15.64
N THR A 245 11.99 -8.39 -14.97
CA THR A 245 12.96 -9.33 -15.58
C THR A 245 12.59 -10.80 -15.37
N PHE A 246 11.75 -11.11 -14.39
CA PHE A 246 11.24 -12.46 -14.18
C PHE A 246 10.05 -12.73 -15.13
N TYR A 247 9.92 -13.97 -15.60
CA TYR A 247 8.88 -14.36 -16.58
C TYR A 247 7.47 -14.02 -16.05
N PRO A 248 6.55 -13.47 -16.88
CA PRO A 248 6.60 -13.29 -18.35
C PRO A 248 7.30 -12.01 -18.84
N CYS A 249 8.03 -11.32 -17.96
CA CYS A 249 8.75 -10.08 -18.22
C CYS A 249 7.88 -8.86 -18.59
N GLY A 250 8.46 -7.68 -18.46
CA GLY A 250 7.84 -6.41 -18.86
C GLY A 250 6.98 -5.77 -17.78
N PRO A 251 6.36 -4.60 -18.08
CA PRO A 251 5.75 -3.75 -17.07
C PRO A 251 4.34 -4.17 -16.63
N PHE A 252 3.75 -5.17 -17.28
CA PHE A 252 2.31 -5.45 -17.13
C PHE A 252 1.95 -6.05 -15.76
N GLY A 253 2.87 -6.78 -15.13
CA GLY A 253 2.75 -7.27 -13.75
C GLY A 253 3.16 -6.24 -12.69
N SER A 254 3.50 -5.00 -13.06
CA SER A 254 3.92 -4.00 -12.06
C SER A 254 2.74 -3.56 -11.18
N MET A 255 3.05 -3.02 -10.00
CA MET A 255 2.05 -2.47 -9.07
C MET A 255 1.31 -1.25 -9.61
N GLU A 256 1.85 -0.58 -10.65
CA GLU A 256 1.18 0.53 -11.35
C GLU A 256 0.12 0.04 -12.35
N SER A 257 0.21 -1.22 -12.79
CA SER A 257 -0.75 -1.84 -13.71
C SER A 257 -2.02 -2.23 -12.94
N CYS A 258 -2.96 -1.29 -12.84
CA CYS A 258 -4.15 -1.40 -11.99
C CYS A 258 -5.46 -1.65 -12.76
N GLY A 259 -5.40 -2.06 -14.02
CA GLY A 259 -6.56 -2.10 -14.92
C GLY A 259 -6.74 -0.79 -15.71
N GLU A 260 -7.75 -0.75 -16.56
CA GLU A 260 -8.07 0.39 -17.43
C GLU A 260 -9.58 0.62 -17.54
N GLY A 261 -9.99 1.77 -18.07
CA GLY A 261 -11.40 2.07 -18.27
C GLY A 261 -12.23 1.89 -17.00
N ASP A 262 -13.32 1.15 -17.11
CA ASP A 262 -14.21 0.83 -15.98
C ASP A 262 -13.59 -0.19 -15.01
N GLY A 263 -12.60 -0.97 -15.44
CA GLY A 263 -11.84 -1.93 -14.64
C GLY A 263 -10.68 -1.31 -13.84
N LEU A 264 -10.47 0.01 -13.91
CA LEU A 264 -9.42 0.68 -13.16
C LEU A 264 -9.61 0.50 -11.64
N GLY A 265 -8.59 -0.07 -10.99
CA GLY A 265 -8.59 -0.46 -9.58
C GLY A 265 -8.91 -1.94 -9.33
N TYR A 266 -9.38 -2.68 -10.34
CA TYR A 266 -9.80 -4.09 -10.21
C TYR A 266 -8.72 -5.10 -10.66
N SER A 267 -7.53 -4.63 -11.03
CA SER A 267 -6.31 -5.44 -11.09
C SER A 267 -5.35 -5.00 -9.98
N VAL A 268 -4.95 -5.93 -9.12
CA VAL A 268 -4.08 -5.67 -7.98
C VAL A 268 -2.86 -6.58 -8.06
N ASN A 269 -1.73 -6.00 -8.48
CA ASN A 269 -0.46 -6.70 -8.53
C ASN A 269 0.36 -6.46 -7.25
N ILE A 270 0.86 -7.54 -6.66
CA ILE A 270 1.82 -7.54 -5.55
C ILE A 270 3.13 -8.14 -6.08
N PRO A 271 3.99 -7.31 -6.70
CA PRO A 271 5.17 -7.77 -7.43
C PRO A 271 6.36 -7.92 -6.48
N TRP A 272 6.70 -9.16 -6.12
CA TRP A 272 7.86 -9.42 -5.28
C TRP A 272 9.17 -8.99 -5.98
N PRO A 273 10.02 -8.21 -5.29
CA PRO A 273 11.20 -7.61 -5.92
C PRO A 273 12.33 -8.60 -6.14
N ARG A 274 12.23 -9.81 -5.55
CA ARG A 274 13.27 -10.84 -5.55
C ARG A 274 12.69 -12.22 -5.24
N LYS A 275 13.50 -13.25 -5.50
CA LYS A 275 13.32 -14.60 -4.92
C LYS A 275 13.51 -14.63 -3.40
N GLY A 276 13.10 -15.75 -2.80
CA GLY A 276 13.30 -16.05 -1.38
C GLY A 276 12.20 -15.50 -0.45
N MET A 277 11.05 -15.11 -1.00
CA MET A 277 9.90 -14.67 -0.21
C MET A 277 9.34 -15.85 0.60
N VAL A 278 8.92 -15.60 1.83
CA VAL A 278 8.49 -16.63 2.80
C VAL A 278 7.01 -16.49 3.19
N ASP A 279 6.50 -17.46 3.97
CA ASP A 279 5.14 -17.41 4.55
C ASP A 279 4.81 -16.06 5.17
N ALA A 280 5.74 -15.46 5.92
CA ALA A 280 5.52 -14.20 6.60
C ALA A 280 5.17 -13.05 5.64
N ASP A 281 5.82 -13.00 4.47
CA ASP A 281 5.60 -11.97 3.46
C ASP A 281 4.22 -12.13 2.80
N TYR A 282 3.87 -13.36 2.43
CA TYR A 282 2.56 -13.69 1.84
C TYR A 282 1.42 -13.42 2.83
N ILE A 283 1.55 -13.85 4.09
CA ILE A 283 0.54 -13.60 5.11
C ILE A 283 0.41 -12.10 5.40
N HIS A 284 1.52 -11.35 5.43
CA HIS A 284 1.49 -9.91 5.60
C HIS A 284 0.76 -9.22 4.44
N ALA A 285 1.07 -9.57 3.19
CA ALA A 285 0.35 -9.06 2.02
C ALA A 285 -1.15 -9.42 2.06
N PHE A 286 -1.50 -10.63 2.52
CA PHE A 286 -2.88 -11.03 2.68
C PHE A 286 -3.64 -10.16 3.69
N GLN A 287 -3.02 -9.90 4.84
CA GLN A 287 -3.65 -9.15 5.91
C GLN A 287 -3.77 -7.65 5.60
N GLN A 288 -2.78 -7.07 4.91
CA GLN A 288 -2.73 -5.63 4.64
C GLN A 288 -3.38 -5.22 3.31
N ILE A 289 -3.35 -6.07 2.29
CA ILE A 289 -3.82 -5.75 0.93
C ILE A 289 -4.98 -6.66 0.52
N VAL A 290 -4.72 -7.97 0.40
CA VAL A 290 -5.67 -8.91 -0.24
C VAL A 290 -7.01 -8.93 0.49
N MET A 291 -7.01 -9.26 1.78
CA MET A 291 -8.25 -9.41 2.54
C MET A 291 -9.02 -8.08 2.70
N PRO A 292 -8.38 -6.93 3.02
CA PRO A 292 -9.07 -5.64 3.06
C PRO A 292 -9.78 -5.28 1.74
N ILE A 293 -9.12 -5.48 0.60
CA ILE A 293 -9.69 -5.25 -0.73
C ILE A 293 -10.83 -6.23 -1.01
N CYS A 294 -10.62 -7.53 -0.76
CA CYS A 294 -11.64 -8.55 -0.99
C CYS A 294 -12.91 -8.35 -0.15
N VAL A 295 -12.77 -7.87 1.10
CA VAL A 295 -13.92 -7.52 1.95
C VAL A 295 -14.67 -6.30 1.40
N GLU A 296 -13.96 -5.30 0.88
CA GLU A 296 -14.58 -4.13 0.23
C GLU A 296 -15.29 -4.50 -1.07
N PHE A 297 -14.68 -5.37 -1.89
CA PHE A 297 -15.25 -5.85 -3.15
C PHE A 297 -16.48 -6.75 -2.96
N ALA A 298 -16.53 -7.49 -1.84
CA ALA A 298 -17.60 -8.44 -1.50
C ALA A 298 -17.93 -9.43 -2.64
N PRO A 299 -16.97 -10.31 -3.01
CA PRO A 299 -17.16 -11.28 -4.09
C PRO A 299 -18.27 -12.29 -3.76
N GLU A 300 -18.92 -12.79 -4.81
CA GLU A 300 -19.99 -13.79 -4.76
C GLU A 300 -19.47 -15.20 -5.10
N LEU A 301 -18.25 -15.28 -5.66
CA LEU A 301 -17.46 -16.48 -5.88
C LEU A 301 -15.97 -16.11 -5.78
N VAL A 302 -15.18 -16.99 -5.18
CA VAL A 302 -13.71 -16.92 -5.21
C VAL A 302 -13.18 -18.07 -6.05
N ILE A 303 -12.35 -17.75 -7.05
CA ILE A 303 -11.56 -18.73 -7.80
C ILE A 303 -10.09 -18.46 -7.47
N ILE A 304 -9.36 -19.51 -7.10
CA ILE A 304 -7.93 -19.47 -6.82
C ILE A 304 -7.21 -20.11 -8.01
N SER A 305 -6.45 -19.31 -8.75
CA SER A 305 -5.40 -19.79 -9.66
C SER A 305 -4.24 -20.28 -8.79
N ALA A 306 -4.23 -21.60 -8.57
CA ALA A 306 -3.41 -22.23 -7.56
C ALA A 306 -2.16 -22.87 -8.17
N GLY A 307 -1.16 -22.04 -8.45
CA GLY A 307 0.22 -22.47 -8.67
C GLY A 307 0.89 -22.85 -7.36
N PHE A 308 1.84 -23.79 -7.41
CA PHE A 308 2.64 -24.17 -6.24
C PHE A 308 4.14 -24.06 -6.51
N ASP A 309 4.54 -23.21 -7.45
CA ASP A 309 5.93 -22.88 -7.78
C ASP A 309 6.51 -21.77 -6.89
N ALA A 310 5.69 -21.05 -6.11
CA ALA A 310 6.19 -20.24 -5.00
C ALA A 310 6.56 -21.10 -3.75
N ALA A 311 6.30 -22.41 -3.80
CA ALA A 311 6.52 -23.30 -2.67
C ALA A 311 8.00 -23.56 -2.40
N ASP A 312 8.33 -23.78 -1.13
CA ASP A 312 9.68 -24.19 -0.74
C ASP A 312 10.13 -25.46 -1.48
N GLY A 313 11.29 -25.38 -2.13
CA GLY A 313 11.87 -26.45 -2.96
C GLY A 313 11.55 -26.40 -4.45
N ASP A 314 10.77 -25.43 -4.94
CA ASP A 314 10.60 -25.24 -6.38
C ASP A 314 11.77 -24.46 -7.00
N ASP A 315 12.43 -25.06 -7.99
CA ASP A 315 13.63 -24.53 -8.61
C ASP A 315 13.35 -23.36 -9.59
N LEU A 316 12.10 -23.20 -10.05
CA LEU A 316 11.74 -22.12 -10.98
C LEU A 316 11.30 -20.86 -10.24
N GLY A 317 10.43 -21.00 -9.23
CA GLY A 317 9.94 -19.84 -8.48
C GLY A 317 10.93 -19.32 -7.44
N GLU A 318 11.74 -20.20 -6.85
CA GLU A 318 12.75 -19.89 -5.83
C GLU A 318 12.22 -19.08 -4.63
N CYS A 319 10.94 -19.26 -4.29
CA CYS A 319 10.36 -18.77 -3.05
C CYS A 319 10.26 -19.92 -2.02
N HIS A 320 9.85 -19.59 -0.79
CA HIS A 320 9.86 -20.51 0.34
C HIS A 320 8.50 -20.53 1.06
N VAL A 321 7.41 -20.50 0.31
CA VAL A 321 6.06 -20.66 0.89
C VAL A 321 5.87 -22.12 1.30
N THR A 322 5.57 -22.35 2.57
CA THR A 322 5.36 -23.69 3.10
C THR A 322 3.95 -24.19 2.81
N PRO A 323 3.69 -25.51 2.90
CA PRO A 323 2.33 -26.04 2.85
C PRO A 323 1.39 -25.41 3.90
N ALA A 324 1.92 -24.99 5.06
CA ALA A 324 1.14 -24.30 6.08
C ALA A 324 0.76 -22.88 5.60
N GLY A 325 1.67 -22.15 4.93
CA GLY A 325 1.37 -20.87 4.29
C GLY A 325 0.17 -20.96 3.34
N TYR A 326 0.18 -21.93 2.41
CA TYR A 326 -0.97 -22.17 1.51
C TYR A 326 -2.26 -22.53 2.24
N ALA A 327 -2.18 -23.32 3.32
CA ALA A 327 -3.34 -23.65 4.15
C ALA A 327 -3.95 -22.39 4.79
N HIS A 328 -3.13 -21.49 5.34
CA HIS A 328 -3.59 -20.23 5.92
C HIS A 328 -4.19 -19.28 4.88
N MET A 329 -3.56 -19.14 3.71
CA MET A 329 -4.11 -18.36 2.59
C MET A 329 -5.48 -18.88 2.15
N THR A 330 -5.61 -20.20 1.97
CA THR A 330 -6.88 -20.86 1.64
C THR A 330 -7.95 -20.63 2.71
N HIS A 331 -7.54 -20.67 3.99
CA HIS A 331 -8.45 -20.48 5.11
C HIS A 331 -9.02 -19.05 5.15
N MET A 332 -8.16 -18.03 4.95
CA MET A 332 -8.59 -16.63 4.87
C MET A 332 -9.60 -16.40 3.75
N LEU A 333 -9.33 -16.93 2.54
CA LEU A 333 -10.23 -16.80 1.38
C LEU A 333 -11.55 -17.57 1.58
N SER A 334 -11.52 -18.67 2.32
CA SER A 334 -12.73 -19.44 2.67
C SER A 334 -13.75 -18.65 3.51
N GLY A 335 -13.35 -17.52 4.10
CA GLY A 335 -14.25 -16.60 4.80
C GLY A 335 -15.08 -15.70 3.87
N LEU A 336 -14.73 -15.61 2.59
CA LEU A 336 -15.40 -14.77 1.60
C LEU A 336 -16.52 -15.52 0.87
N ALA A 337 -17.37 -14.80 0.12
CA ALA A 337 -18.39 -15.37 -0.77
C ALA A 337 -19.32 -16.42 -0.12
N GLY A 338 -19.54 -16.37 1.20
CA GLY A 338 -20.29 -17.38 1.94
C GLY A 338 -19.65 -18.78 1.91
N GLY A 339 -18.33 -18.86 1.69
CA GLY A 339 -17.55 -20.08 1.58
C GLY A 339 -17.49 -20.69 0.17
N LYS A 340 -17.97 -19.99 -0.86
CA LYS A 340 -17.89 -20.41 -2.27
C LYS A 340 -16.48 -20.24 -2.82
N VAL A 341 -15.67 -21.29 -2.75
CA VAL A 341 -14.26 -21.28 -3.18
C VAL A 341 -13.98 -22.40 -4.17
N VAL A 342 -13.39 -22.05 -5.30
CA VAL A 342 -12.91 -22.98 -6.33
C VAL A 342 -11.40 -22.87 -6.38
N VAL A 343 -10.69 -23.98 -6.27
CA VAL A 343 -9.24 -24.06 -6.46
C VAL A 343 -8.98 -24.72 -7.80
N ALA A 344 -8.23 -24.07 -8.69
CA ALA A 344 -7.83 -24.61 -9.98
C ALA A 344 -6.30 -24.68 -10.05
N LEU A 345 -5.76 -25.86 -10.33
CA LEU A 345 -4.31 -26.05 -10.38
C LEU A 345 -3.68 -25.30 -11.56
N GLU A 346 -2.60 -24.55 -11.29
CA GLU A 346 -1.78 -23.84 -12.31
C GLU A 346 -0.36 -24.45 -12.38
N GLY A 347 0.70 -23.70 -12.01
CA GLY A 347 2.11 -24.11 -11.97
C GLY A 347 2.54 -24.93 -10.75
N GLY A 348 3.84 -25.06 -10.52
CA GLY A 348 4.47 -25.91 -9.49
C GLY A 348 5.13 -27.17 -10.07
N TYR A 349 6.45 -27.24 -9.99
CA TYR A 349 7.28 -28.13 -10.81
C TYR A 349 8.14 -29.07 -9.98
N ASN A 350 8.36 -28.77 -8.69
CA ASN A 350 8.82 -29.77 -7.73
C ASN A 350 7.65 -30.68 -7.30
N LEU A 351 7.73 -31.98 -7.66
CA LEU A 351 6.66 -32.96 -7.41
C LEU A 351 6.34 -33.17 -5.92
N ASP A 352 7.32 -33.02 -5.03
CA ASP A 352 7.10 -33.14 -3.59
C ASP A 352 6.44 -31.87 -3.02
N SER A 353 6.95 -30.69 -3.40
CA SER A 353 6.41 -29.40 -2.96
C SER A 353 4.97 -29.18 -3.44
N ILE A 354 4.65 -29.46 -4.70
CA ILE A 354 3.28 -29.37 -5.24
C ILE A 354 2.34 -30.34 -4.51
N SER A 355 2.77 -31.58 -4.26
CA SER A 355 1.95 -32.59 -3.60
C SER A 355 1.62 -32.22 -2.16
N LYS A 356 2.62 -31.75 -1.40
CA LYS A 356 2.44 -31.33 -0.01
C LYS A 356 1.56 -30.08 0.10
N SER A 357 1.80 -29.09 -0.77
CA SER A 357 1.08 -27.82 -0.76
C SER A 357 -0.38 -28.00 -1.20
N ALA A 358 -0.62 -28.73 -2.29
CA ALA A 358 -1.97 -29.06 -2.74
C ALA A 358 -2.74 -29.90 -1.71
N LEU A 359 -2.08 -30.84 -1.02
CA LEU A 359 -2.71 -31.59 0.06
C LEU A 359 -3.11 -30.69 1.23
N ALA A 360 -2.27 -29.72 1.61
CA ALA A 360 -2.58 -28.77 2.68
C ALA A 360 -3.80 -27.89 2.33
N VAL A 361 -3.88 -27.43 1.08
CA VAL A 361 -5.07 -26.74 0.54
C VAL A 361 -6.30 -27.64 0.61
N ALA A 362 -6.21 -28.88 0.14
CA ALA A 362 -7.32 -29.84 0.15
C ALA A 362 -7.86 -30.10 1.58
N ARG A 363 -6.98 -30.24 2.58
CA ARG A 363 -7.36 -30.37 4.00
C ARG A 363 -8.17 -29.18 4.51
N VAL A 364 -7.79 -27.96 4.15
CA VAL A 364 -8.55 -26.75 4.54
C VAL A 364 -9.89 -26.67 3.80
N LEU A 365 -9.96 -27.12 2.54
CA LEU A 365 -11.23 -27.20 1.82
C LEU A 365 -12.20 -28.16 2.53
N THR A 366 -11.73 -29.35 2.94
CA THR A 366 -12.53 -30.36 3.66
C THR A 366 -12.87 -29.99 5.10
N GLY A 367 -12.34 -28.87 5.61
CA GLY A 367 -12.72 -28.27 6.89
C GLY A 367 -11.72 -28.50 8.02
N GLU A 368 -10.54 -29.03 7.74
CA GLU A 368 -9.45 -29.07 8.72
C GLU A 368 -8.95 -27.64 8.99
N ALA A 369 -8.55 -27.38 10.24
CA ALA A 369 -7.90 -26.13 10.60
C ALA A 369 -6.49 -26.08 9.97
N PRO A 370 -6.01 -24.91 9.51
CA PRO A 370 -4.66 -24.78 9.02
C PRO A 370 -3.64 -25.11 10.14
N PRO A 371 -2.47 -25.69 9.82
CA PRO A 371 -1.43 -25.98 10.80
C PRO A 371 -0.96 -24.71 11.53
N GLU A 372 -0.46 -24.85 12.75
CA GLU A 372 0.15 -23.73 13.48
C GLU A 372 1.37 -23.19 12.73
N LEU A 373 1.43 -21.87 12.56
CA LEU A 373 2.63 -21.18 12.07
C LEU A 373 3.44 -20.69 13.29
N PRO A 374 4.78 -20.78 13.27
CA PRO A 374 5.61 -20.20 14.31
C PRO A 374 5.47 -18.66 14.33
N PRO A 375 6.02 -17.94 15.31
CA PRO A 375 6.10 -16.48 15.24
C PRO A 375 6.78 -16.05 13.94
N LEU A 376 6.03 -15.34 13.09
CA LEU A 376 6.47 -14.88 11.79
C LEU A 376 6.73 -13.37 11.82
N VAL A 377 7.81 -12.95 11.16
CA VAL A 377 8.10 -11.54 10.89
C VAL A 377 8.32 -11.42 9.39
N ALA A 378 7.55 -10.54 8.73
CA ALA A 378 7.72 -10.28 7.32
C ALA A 378 9.09 -9.63 7.07
N SER A 379 9.71 -9.97 5.95
CA SER A 379 10.98 -9.39 5.54
C SER A 379 10.81 -7.90 5.22
N GLU A 380 11.91 -7.14 5.28
CA GLU A 380 11.97 -5.74 4.86
C GLU A 380 11.39 -5.57 3.44
N TYR A 381 11.90 -6.37 2.49
CA TYR A 381 11.40 -6.42 1.10
C TYR A 381 9.88 -6.69 1.03
N GLY A 382 9.36 -7.61 1.85
CA GLY A 382 7.93 -7.90 1.92
C GLY A 382 7.13 -6.71 2.43
N THR A 383 7.57 -6.08 3.52
CA THR A 383 6.88 -4.91 4.11
C THR A 383 6.95 -3.67 3.21
N GLU A 384 8.09 -3.39 2.58
CA GLU A 384 8.25 -2.28 1.63
C GLU A 384 7.37 -2.47 0.39
N THR A 385 7.36 -3.67 -0.18
CA THR A 385 6.52 -3.99 -1.35
C THR A 385 5.04 -3.78 -1.01
N VAL A 386 4.59 -4.30 0.15
CA VAL A 386 3.22 -4.12 0.63
C VAL A 386 2.88 -2.65 0.86
N TRP A 387 3.80 -1.87 1.41
CA TRP A 387 3.63 -0.43 1.59
C TRP A 387 3.48 0.32 0.26
N MET A 388 4.34 0.03 -0.71
CA MET A 388 4.28 0.63 -2.05
C MET A 388 2.97 0.27 -2.77
N VAL A 389 2.55 -1.00 -2.69
CA VAL A 389 1.27 -1.47 -3.22
C VAL A 389 0.11 -0.76 -2.52
N ALA A 390 0.16 -0.59 -1.19
CA ALA A 390 -0.85 0.17 -0.46
C ALA A 390 -0.94 1.62 -0.97
N GLY A 391 0.21 2.25 -1.25
CA GLY A 391 0.28 3.58 -1.86
C GLY A 391 -0.41 3.68 -3.22
N GLN A 392 -0.32 2.64 -4.06
CA GLN A 392 -1.03 2.59 -5.34
C GLN A 392 -2.53 2.31 -5.14
N GLN A 393 -2.85 1.29 -4.36
CA GLN A 393 -4.21 0.74 -4.25
C GLN A 393 -5.14 1.61 -3.39
N SER A 394 -4.60 2.40 -2.45
CA SER A 394 -5.38 3.37 -1.66
C SER A 394 -6.06 4.46 -2.49
N LYS A 395 -5.70 4.61 -3.77
CA LYS A 395 -6.40 5.48 -4.73
C LYS A 395 -7.78 4.94 -5.10
N TYR A 396 -7.97 3.62 -5.02
CA TYR A 396 -9.16 2.91 -5.49
C TYR A 396 -9.94 2.24 -4.34
N TRP A 397 -9.22 1.76 -3.31
CA TRP A 397 -9.78 0.99 -2.20
C TRP A 397 -9.66 1.73 -0.88
N LYS A 398 -10.79 1.91 -0.18
CA LYS A 398 -10.88 2.67 1.08
C LYS A 398 -10.33 1.92 2.27
N ASN A 399 -10.40 0.58 2.23
CA ASN A 399 -9.90 -0.28 3.31
C ASN A 399 -8.37 -0.42 3.30
N VAL A 400 -7.68 0.13 2.31
CA VAL A 400 -6.22 0.12 2.22
C VAL A 400 -5.65 1.44 2.76
N ASN A 401 -4.93 1.38 3.88
CA ASN A 401 -4.29 2.54 4.47
C ASN A 401 -2.75 2.45 4.35
N PRO A 402 -2.12 3.27 3.49
CA PRO A 402 -0.67 3.24 3.30
C PRO A 402 0.10 3.51 4.60
N LYS A 403 -0.39 4.40 5.47
CA LYS A 403 0.28 4.72 6.74
C LYS A 403 0.30 3.54 7.71
N ALA A 404 -0.67 2.64 7.61
CA ALA A 404 -0.69 1.43 8.44
C ALA A 404 0.32 0.38 7.96
N CYS A 405 0.73 0.46 6.69
CA CYS A 405 1.68 -0.46 6.06
C CYS A 405 3.12 0.07 6.07
N GLU A 406 3.38 1.27 6.61
CA GLU A 406 4.71 1.88 6.63
C GLU A 406 5.71 0.95 7.35
N PRO A 407 6.82 0.56 6.70
CA PRO A 407 7.82 -0.30 7.29
C PRO A 407 8.36 0.31 8.59
N ARG A 408 8.60 -0.53 9.59
CA ARG A 408 9.27 -0.09 10.81
C ARG A 408 10.77 -0.24 10.59
N GLU A 409 11.46 0.87 10.41
CA GLU A 409 12.92 0.88 10.40
C GLU A 409 13.42 0.48 11.80
N GLU A 410 14.18 -0.63 11.88
CA GLU A 410 15.04 -0.86 13.04
C GLU A 410 16.24 0.06 12.89
N GLU A 411 16.41 1.02 13.82
CA GLU A 411 17.57 1.92 13.81
C GLU A 411 18.87 1.10 13.91
N ASP A 412 19.64 1.02 12.82
CA ASP A 412 20.99 0.45 12.82
C ASP A 412 21.85 1.27 13.81
N PRO A 413 22.62 0.65 14.73
CA PRO A 413 23.55 1.37 15.61
C PRO A 413 24.54 2.30 14.89
N LEU A 414 24.82 2.09 13.59
CA LEU A 414 25.64 2.97 12.76
C LEU A 414 24.86 4.07 12.03
N SER A 415 23.53 4.10 12.14
CA SER A 415 22.70 5.12 11.51
C SER A 415 22.76 6.44 12.27
N PHE A 416 22.94 7.53 11.54
CA PHE A 416 22.78 8.88 12.06
C PHE A 416 21.53 9.48 11.46
N SER A 417 20.68 10.04 12.31
CA SER A 417 19.51 10.74 11.80
C SER A 417 19.93 11.98 11.01
N ILE A 418 19.21 12.30 9.92
CA ILE A 418 19.43 13.55 9.15
C ILE A 418 19.54 14.78 10.07
N PRO A 419 18.68 14.95 11.11
CA PRO A 419 18.81 16.04 12.06
C PRO A 419 20.15 16.08 12.80
N GLU A 420 20.74 14.94 13.16
CA GLU A 420 22.05 14.90 13.83
C GLU A 420 23.18 15.32 12.91
N ILE A 421 23.15 14.87 11.65
CA ILE A 421 24.11 15.29 10.62
C ILE A 421 24.04 16.81 10.43
N LEU A 422 22.83 17.36 10.30
CA LEU A 422 22.61 18.79 10.12
C LEU A 422 23.08 19.62 11.35
N LYS A 423 22.87 19.11 12.57
CA LYS A 423 23.36 19.75 13.80
C LYS A 423 24.88 19.80 13.85
N ALA A 424 25.56 18.69 13.55
CA ALA A 424 27.01 18.63 13.52
C ALA A 424 27.60 19.60 12.48
N HIS A 425 27.00 19.63 11.27
CA HIS A 425 27.37 20.60 10.23
C HIS A 425 27.21 22.04 10.71
N ARG A 426 26.05 22.40 11.28
CA ARG A 426 25.78 23.76 11.78
C ARG A 426 26.74 24.17 12.89
N GLN A 427 26.99 23.31 13.88
CA GLN A 427 27.94 23.60 14.96
C GLN A 427 29.33 23.91 14.40
N HIS A 428 29.81 23.06 13.49
CA HIS A 428 31.11 23.25 12.85
C HIS A 428 31.17 24.55 12.03
N HIS A 429 30.12 24.85 11.26
CA HIS A 429 30.01 26.08 10.48
C HIS A 429 30.02 27.33 11.35
N LEU A 430 29.21 27.37 12.43
CA LEU A 430 29.15 28.51 13.35
C LEU A 430 30.48 28.75 14.09
N TYR A 431 31.18 27.68 14.46
CA TYR A 431 32.50 27.79 15.06
C TYR A 431 33.53 28.33 14.06
N THR A 432 33.63 27.72 12.87
CA THR A 432 34.68 28.06 11.89
C THR A 432 34.49 29.42 11.23
N GLN A 433 33.24 29.79 10.88
CA GLN A 433 32.96 31.03 10.17
C GLN A 433 32.68 32.21 11.10
N HIS A 434 32.09 31.94 12.28
CA HIS A 434 31.59 32.98 13.18
C HIS A 434 32.27 32.99 14.56
N ASN A 435 33.18 32.04 14.84
CA ASN A 435 33.87 31.89 16.13
C ASN A 435 32.88 31.79 17.31
N MET A 436 31.72 31.18 17.08
CA MET A 436 30.72 30.96 18.12
C MET A 436 31.05 29.70 18.92
N LEU A 437 30.76 29.74 20.22
CA LEU A 437 31.06 28.68 21.17
C LEU A 437 29.77 28.06 21.68
N GLN A 438 29.83 26.78 22.05
CA GLN A 438 28.68 26.09 22.65
C GLN A 438 28.43 26.58 24.08
N ILE A 439 27.15 26.79 24.42
CA ILE A 439 26.72 26.98 25.80
C ILE A 439 26.55 25.59 26.44
N PRO A 440 27.28 25.25 27.53
CA PRO A 440 27.15 23.96 28.18
C PRO A 440 25.81 23.83 28.93
N LEU A 441 25.14 22.69 28.82
CA LEU A 441 23.88 22.43 29.53
C LEU A 441 24.17 21.53 30.76
N LEU A 442 23.78 21.99 31.96
CA LEU A 442 24.18 21.36 33.22
C LEU A 442 23.58 19.96 33.46
N THR A 443 22.49 19.61 32.78
CA THR A 443 21.77 18.35 32.98
C THR A 443 22.00 17.41 31.81
N ALA A 444 22.37 16.16 32.11
CA ALA A 444 22.62 15.12 31.10
C ALA A 444 21.43 14.92 30.13
N GLU A 445 20.21 15.15 30.59
CA GLU A 445 19.01 15.09 29.77
C GLU A 445 18.95 16.21 28.70
N TYR A 446 19.35 17.44 29.05
CA TYR A 446 19.42 18.54 28.08
C TYR A 446 20.65 18.40 27.18
N GLU A 447 21.80 17.97 27.70
CA GLU A 447 23.00 17.77 26.88
C GLU A 447 22.77 16.64 25.85
N ASN A 448 22.14 15.53 26.22
CA ASN A 448 21.84 14.43 25.29
C ASN A 448 20.87 14.85 24.17
N ARG A 449 19.94 15.76 24.46
CA ARG A 449 18.86 16.16 23.55
C ARG A 449 19.17 17.39 22.72
N TYR A 450 19.78 18.40 23.34
CA TYR A 450 20.06 19.73 22.79
C TYR A 450 21.54 20.12 22.83
N GLY A 451 22.43 19.21 23.23
CA GLY A 451 23.88 19.40 23.11
C GLY A 451 24.24 19.83 21.69
N SER A 452 25.18 20.77 21.58
CA SER A 452 25.60 21.41 20.32
C SER A 452 24.54 22.28 19.61
N GLN A 453 23.34 22.49 20.18
CA GLN A 453 22.28 23.29 19.56
C GLN A 453 22.15 24.72 20.11
N VAL A 454 22.86 25.03 21.19
CA VAL A 454 22.89 26.36 21.80
C VAL A 454 24.29 26.93 21.65
N MET A 455 24.42 27.97 20.82
CA MET A 455 25.68 28.59 20.47
C MET A 455 25.66 30.08 20.83
N CYS A 456 26.78 30.65 21.25
CA CYS A 456 26.89 32.06 21.55
C CYS A 456 28.17 32.69 21.01
N THR A 457 28.19 34.01 20.87
CA THR A 457 29.43 34.74 20.61
C THR A 457 30.31 34.80 21.88
N PRO A 458 31.65 34.87 21.75
CA PRO A 458 32.54 34.85 22.92
C PRO A 458 32.36 36.04 23.88
N ASP A 459 31.86 37.16 23.37
CA ASP A 459 31.65 38.41 24.10
C ASP A 459 30.27 38.48 24.78
N MET A 460 29.47 37.41 24.76
CA MET A 460 28.09 37.39 25.25
C MET A 460 27.93 37.94 26.67
N LEU A 461 28.83 37.62 27.61
CA LEU A 461 28.70 38.05 29.00
C LEU A 461 29.06 39.53 29.22
N GLU A 462 29.89 40.11 28.35
CA GLU A 462 30.44 41.47 28.49
C GLU A 462 29.70 42.48 27.61
N ASN A 463 29.10 42.03 26.50
CA ASN A 463 28.45 42.91 25.54
C ASN A 463 27.18 43.52 26.14
N LYS A 464 26.99 44.83 25.91
CA LYS A 464 25.82 45.58 26.39
C LYS A 464 24.53 45.24 25.62
N THR A 465 24.65 44.61 24.45
CA THR A 465 23.51 44.32 23.57
C THR A 465 23.55 42.85 23.15
N ILE A 466 22.47 42.12 23.46
CA ILE A 466 22.30 40.70 23.10
C ILE A 466 21.11 40.53 22.16
N ILE A 467 21.29 39.71 21.14
CA ILE A 467 20.21 39.18 20.31
C ILE A 467 20.06 37.70 20.64
N LEU A 468 18.89 37.32 21.14
CA LEU A 468 18.49 35.93 21.34
C LEU A 468 17.70 35.47 20.13
N PHE A 469 18.27 34.58 19.33
CA PHE A 469 17.64 34.03 18.14
C PHE A 469 17.22 32.58 18.39
N VAL A 470 15.90 32.36 18.41
CA VAL A 470 15.27 31.06 18.69
C VAL A 470 14.60 30.56 17.42
N HIS A 471 15.06 29.44 16.90
CA HIS A 471 14.62 28.97 15.59
C HIS A 471 14.70 27.44 15.44
N GLU A 472 14.17 26.93 14.34
CA GLU A 472 14.33 25.55 13.87
C GLU A 472 15.37 25.46 12.75
N HIS A 473 15.73 24.25 12.30
CA HIS A 473 16.55 24.08 11.11
C HIS A 473 15.84 24.64 9.87
N GLY A 474 16.61 25.13 8.90
CA GLY A 474 16.06 25.55 7.60
C GLY A 474 15.40 24.40 6.83
N ASN A 475 14.95 24.66 5.59
CA ASN A 475 14.34 23.62 4.78
C ASN A 475 15.40 22.76 4.09
N LEU A 476 15.29 21.44 4.23
CA LEU A 476 15.99 20.49 3.40
C LEU A 476 15.17 20.21 2.14
N ARG A 477 15.72 20.52 0.96
CA ARG A 477 15.14 20.11 -0.31
C ARG A 477 15.82 18.82 -0.74
N VAL A 478 15.02 17.77 -0.90
CA VAL A 478 15.47 16.43 -1.28
C VAL A 478 14.96 16.11 -2.67
N GLU A 479 15.86 15.63 -3.53
CA GLU A 479 15.51 14.93 -4.78
C GLU A 479 15.78 13.44 -4.56
N LEU A 480 14.90 12.57 -5.03
CA LEU A 480 15.06 11.11 -4.90
C LEU A 480 15.66 10.54 -6.19
N GLU A 481 16.55 9.55 -6.09
CA GLU A 481 17.14 8.86 -7.25
C GLU A 481 16.08 8.07 -8.04
N GLY A 482 15.02 7.60 -7.37
CA GLY A 482 13.85 6.98 -7.97
C GLY A 482 12.75 6.69 -6.96
N ARG A 483 11.51 6.49 -7.44
CA ARG A 483 10.37 6.05 -6.59
C ARG A 483 10.56 4.67 -5.93
N PRO A 484 11.23 3.67 -6.54
CA PRO A 484 11.28 2.34 -5.95
C PRO A 484 12.34 2.16 -4.85
N GLU A 485 13.36 3.02 -4.78
CA GLU A 485 14.48 2.81 -3.85
C GLU A 485 14.55 3.88 -2.72
N CYS A 486 13.64 4.87 -2.70
CA CYS A 486 13.58 5.96 -1.72
C CYS A 486 14.91 6.68 -1.37
N ASN A 487 15.99 6.42 -2.13
CA ASN A 487 17.32 6.98 -1.92
C ASN A 487 17.36 8.47 -2.28
N VAL A 488 18.08 9.24 -1.47
CA VAL A 488 18.31 10.68 -1.70
C VAL A 488 19.41 10.88 -2.73
N ARG A 489 19.08 11.61 -3.81
CA ARG A 489 20.06 12.10 -4.77
C ARG A 489 20.82 13.28 -4.18
N GLU A 490 21.98 13.00 -3.61
CA GLU A 490 22.76 13.96 -2.81
C GLU A 490 23.14 15.22 -3.62
N GLU A 491 23.55 15.06 -4.88
CA GLU A 491 24.02 16.14 -5.76
C GLU A 491 22.98 17.24 -6.04
N ASN A 492 21.69 16.90 -5.99
CA ASN A 492 20.58 17.82 -6.26
C ASN A 492 19.82 18.22 -4.99
N SER A 493 20.22 17.69 -3.84
CA SER A 493 19.60 17.96 -2.54
C SER A 493 20.39 19.03 -1.80
N TYR A 494 19.71 20.00 -1.19
CA TYR A 494 20.38 21.11 -0.51
C TYR A 494 19.63 21.65 0.70
N LEU A 495 20.40 22.11 1.69
CA LEU A 495 19.93 22.81 2.87
C LEU A 495 19.81 24.30 2.59
N ILE A 496 18.62 24.86 2.84
CA ILE A 496 18.39 26.31 2.76
C ILE A 496 18.53 26.89 4.18
N ASP A 497 19.66 27.54 4.48
CA ASP A 497 19.89 28.23 5.76
C ASP A 497 19.81 29.75 5.62
N PHE A 498 18.83 30.35 6.29
CA PHE A 498 18.60 31.80 6.28
C PHE A 498 19.28 32.53 7.45
N SER A 499 19.79 31.81 8.44
CA SER A 499 20.37 32.39 9.65
C SER A 499 21.69 33.11 9.37
N ASN A 500 22.44 32.70 8.35
CA ASN A 500 23.72 33.31 7.98
C ASN A 500 23.62 34.82 7.73
N ASP A 501 22.56 35.28 7.05
CA ASP A 501 22.35 36.71 6.77
C ASP A 501 22.15 37.51 8.07
N LEU A 502 21.36 36.96 9.00
CA LEU A 502 21.14 37.55 10.33
C LEU A 502 22.43 37.59 11.14
N ILE A 503 23.16 36.47 11.21
CA ILE A 503 24.42 36.36 11.98
C ILE A 503 25.45 37.36 11.46
N ASN A 504 25.59 37.48 10.14
CA ASN A 504 26.50 38.43 9.51
C ASN A 504 26.16 39.88 9.87
N TRP A 505 24.87 40.22 9.88
CA TRP A 505 24.43 41.55 10.31
C TRP A 505 24.73 41.81 11.79
N VAL A 506 24.40 40.87 12.68
CA VAL A 506 24.66 40.99 14.13
C VAL A 506 26.15 41.25 14.41
N ARG A 507 27.04 40.52 13.72
CA ARG A 507 28.49 40.72 13.82
C ARG A 507 28.94 42.08 13.30
N LYS A 508 28.38 42.53 12.17
CA LYS A 508 28.69 43.84 11.59
C LYS A 508 28.38 44.98 12.57
N GLU A 509 27.27 44.88 13.30
CA GLU A 509 26.86 45.86 14.31
C GLU A 509 27.52 45.64 15.68
N LYS A 510 28.35 44.59 15.83
CA LYS A 510 29.07 44.21 17.05
C LYS A 510 28.16 43.93 18.26
N TYR A 511 27.00 43.31 18.01
CA TYR A 511 26.16 42.78 19.09
C TYR A 511 26.54 41.33 19.41
N ALA A 512 26.24 40.91 20.64
CA ALA A 512 26.35 39.50 21.00
C ALA A 512 25.14 38.71 20.49
N LEU A 513 25.36 37.48 20.05
CA LEU A 513 24.31 36.58 19.56
C LEU A 513 24.26 35.33 20.43
N VAL A 514 23.03 34.93 20.79
CA VAL A 514 22.71 33.61 21.33
C VAL A 514 21.79 32.91 20.33
N ASP A 515 22.29 31.89 19.66
CA ASP A 515 21.59 31.05 18.68
C ASP A 515 21.08 29.80 19.37
N VAL A 516 19.76 29.62 19.41
CA VAL A 516 19.08 28.50 20.06
C VAL A 516 18.28 27.73 19.01
N ASN A 517 18.78 26.56 18.64
CA ASN A 517 18.12 25.67 17.68
C ASN A 517 17.23 24.65 18.42
N MET A 518 15.92 24.71 18.17
CA MET A 518 14.91 23.94 18.89
C MET A 518 14.59 22.58 18.27
N TYR A 519 15.29 22.15 17.22
CA TYR A 519 14.97 20.91 16.50
C TYR A 519 15.36 19.67 17.34
N PRO A 520 14.41 18.86 17.85
CA PRO A 520 14.75 17.75 18.74
C PRO A 520 15.49 16.63 17.99
N LYS A 521 16.23 15.78 18.71
CA LYS A 521 16.66 14.48 18.16
C LYS A 521 15.40 13.62 17.88
N PRO A 522 15.37 12.81 16.81
CA PRO A 522 14.33 11.80 16.65
C PRO A 522 14.31 10.89 17.88
N PHE A 523 13.10 10.42 18.20
CA PHE A 523 12.83 9.69 19.42
C PHE A 523 13.71 8.43 19.52
N ALA A 524 14.63 8.39 20.49
CA ALA A 524 14.97 7.10 21.08
C ALA A 524 13.68 6.57 21.74
N PRO A 525 13.25 5.33 21.50
CA PRO A 525 12.02 4.80 22.07
C PRO A 525 12.13 4.79 23.60
N ALA A 526 11.53 5.79 24.25
CA ALA A 526 11.42 5.83 25.70
C ALA A 526 10.25 4.94 26.13
N PRO A 527 10.40 4.15 27.22
CA PRO A 527 9.33 3.32 27.74
C PRO A 527 8.09 4.16 28.10
N ALA A 528 6.92 3.56 27.92
CA ALA A 528 5.57 4.13 27.78
C ALA A 528 5.01 5.08 28.87
N ARG A 529 5.83 5.74 29.69
CA ARG A 529 5.38 6.70 30.72
C ARG A 529 6.37 7.85 30.91
N ARG A 530 6.23 8.97 30.18
CA ARG A 530 6.21 10.35 30.72
C ARG A 530 6.28 11.47 29.65
N LYS A 531 5.43 12.49 29.89
CA LYS A 531 5.36 13.91 29.46
C LYS A 531 5.61 14.30 27.99
N GLN A 532 4.70 15.14 27.49
CA GLN A 532 4.64 15.69 26.13
C GLN A 532 5.96 16.38 25.69
N PRO A 533 6.32 16.29 24.39
CA PRO A 533 7.53 16.93 23.82
C PRO A 533 7.62 18.44 24.07
N GLU A 534 6.47 19.14 24.09
CA GLU A 534 6.34 20.59 24.24
C GLU A 534 6.93 21.10 25.57
N ALA A 535 6.83 20.31 26.64
CA ALA A 535 7.33 20.69 27.97
C ALA A 535 8.86 20.80 28.06
N PHE A 536 9.60 20.19 27.13
CA PHE A 536 11.06 20.18 27.13
C PHE A 536 11.65 21.38 26.39
N SER A 537 11.06 21.75 25.25
CA SER A 537 11.41 22.97 24.51
C SER A 537 11.24 24.22 25.39
N ARG A 538 10.15 24.27 26.17
CA ARG A 538 9.89 25.32 27.15
C ARG A 538 11.04 25.52 28.13
N ASN A 539 11.51 24.44 28.74
CA ASN A 539 12.49 24.52 29.82
C ASN A 539 13.89 24.93 29.32
N LEU A 540 14.24 24.64 28.06
CA LEU A 540 15.55 24.97 27.50
C LEU A 540 15.78 26.48 27.42
N ILE A 541 14.82 27.23 26.90
CA ILE A 541 14.96 28.69 26.73
C ILE A 541 14.97 29.37 28.10
N THR A 542 14.10 28.95 29.02
CA THR A 542 14.11 29.44 30.41
C THR A 542 15.46 29.16 31.08
N TYR A 543 16.07 27.99 30.85
CA TYR A 543 17.40 27.67 31.35
C TYR A 543 18.48 28.60 30.79
N VAL A 544 18.52 28.82 29.47
CA VAL A 544 19.49 29.73 28.83
C VAL A 544 19.32 31.16 29.35
N TRP A 545 18.07 31.58 29.55
CA TRP A 545 17.76 32.89 30.12
C TRP A 545 18.30 33.04 31.55
N ASP A 546 17.91 32.14 32.45
CA ASP A 546 18.21 32.27 33.89
C ASP A 546 19.71 32.12 34.19
N ASN A 547 20.42 31.25 33.46
CA ASN A 547 21.81 30.90 33.76
C ASN A 547 22.85 31.71 32.98
N TYR A 548 22.48 32.32 31.85
CA TYR A 548 23.45 33.04 30.99
C TYR A 548 23.01 34.45 30.70
N ILE A 549 21.82 34.64 30.11
CA ILE A 549 21.39 35.96 29.63
C ILE A 549 21.16 36.91 30.80
N GLN A 550 20.45 36.47 31.84
CA GLN A 550 20.16 37.28 33.02
C GLN A 550 21.42 37.66 33.82
N LEU A 551 22.47 36.84 33.75
CA LEU A 551 23.74 37.07 34.45
C LEU A 551 24.73 37.93 33.62
N SER A 552 24.41 38.23 32.37
CA SER A 552 25.25 39.06 31.50
C SER A 552 25.21 40.55 31.87
N GLN A 553 26.15 41.33 31.35
CA GLN A 553 26.16 42.79 31.46
C GLN A 553 25.21 43.47 30.45
N ALA A 554 24.36 42.70 29.75
CA ALA A 554 23.47 43.23 28.74
C ALA A 554 22.44 44.19 29.34
N GLN A 555 22.37 45.38 28.76
CA GLN A 555 21.40 46.40 29.10
C GLN A 555 20.25 46.43 28.10
N ARG A 556 20.48 45.87 26.91
CA ARG A 556 19.54 45.88 25.79
C ARG A 556 19.46 44.48 25.18
N ILE A 557 18.26 43.90 25.18
CA ILE A 557 18.04 42.55 24.67
C ILE A 557 16.95 42.58 23.61
N ALA A 558 17.18 41.92 22.48
CA ALA A 558 16.14 41.63 21.50
C ALA A 558 15.97 40.13 21.34
N ILE A 559 14.72 39.67 21.21
CA ILE A 559 14.39 38.27 21.02
C ILE A 559 13.79 38.10 19.63
N ILE A 560 14.29 37.15 18.84
CA ILE A 560 13.79 36.83 17.51
C ILE A 560 13.36 35.36 17.52
N GLY A 561 12.06 35.11 17.43
CA GLY A 561 11.48 33.78 17.25
C GLY A 561 11.15 33.51 15.78
N HIS A 562 11.50 32.33 15.27
CA HIS A 562 11.11 31.86 13.94
C HIS A 562 10.43 30.49 14.03
N GLY A 563 9.31 30.31 13.31
CA GLY A 563 8.60 29.04 13.25
C GLY A 563 8.14 28.59 14.65
N PRO A 564 8.39 27.32 15.05
CA PRO A 564 8.12 26.81 16.40
C PRO A 564 8.81 27.61 17.52
N GLY A 565 9.92 28.30 17.23
CA GLY A 565 10.58 29.18 18.18
C GLY A 565 9.70 30.34 18.67
N CYS A 566 8.68 30.73 17.89
CA CYS A 566 7.75 31.79 18.29
C CYS A 566 6.94 31.40 19.54
N GLU A 567 6.53 30.13 19.64
CA GLU A 567 5.76 29.63 20.80
C GLU A 567 6.65 29.58 22.04
N ALA A 568 7.86 29.02 21.90
CA ALA A 568 8.80 28.92 23.01
C ALA A 568 9.24 30.30 23.56
N VAL A 569 9.33 31.32 22.70
CA VAL A 569 9.54 32.71 23.13
C VAL A 569 8.35 33.25 23.93
N MET A 570 7.11 32.91 23.55
CA MET A 570 5.92 33.35 24.28
C MET A 570 5.82 32.71 25.66
N GLU A 571 6.20 31.44 25.80
CA GLU A 571 6.27 30.75 27.09
C GLU A 571 7.31 31.40 28.02
N LEU A 572 8.50 31.74 27.49
CA LEU A 572 9.52 32.48 28.25
C LEU A 572 8.98 33.83 28.77
N LEU A 573 8.22 34.54 27.94
CA LEU A 573 7.60 35.82 28.33
C LEU A 573 6.59 35.65 29.47
N GLU A 574 5.87 34.55 29.50
CA GLU A 574 4.91 34.21 30.56
C GLU A 574 5.63 33.86 31.87
N GLU A 575 6.62 32.97 31.84
CA GLU A 575 7.31 32.50 33.05
C GLU A 575 8.22 33.56 33.71
N ARG A 576 8.73 34.53 32.94
CA ARG A 576 9.69 35.55 33.40
C ARG A 576 9.23 36.98 33.11
N THR A 577 7.92 37.24 33.16
CA THR A 577 7.32 38.54 32.80
C THR A 577 8.00 39.78 33.40
N ALA A 578 8.43 39.74 34.66
CA ALA A 578 9.07 40.89 35.31
C ALA A 578 10.44 41.23 34.71
N ASN A 579 11.29 40.21 34.48
CA ASN A 579 12.62 40.38 33.91
C ASN A 579 12.52 40.77 32.42
N MET A 580 11.59 40.15 31.68
CA MET A 580 11.39 40.45 30.27
C MET A 580 11.03 41.91 30.04
N ARG A 581 10.11 42.46 30.84
CA ARG A 581 9.72 43.87 30.72
C ARG A 581 10.83 44.86 31.04
N ARG A 582 11.80 44.45 31.87
CA ARG A 582 12.90 45.30 32.32
C ARG A 582 14.06 45.35 31.32
N TYR A 583 14.41 44.21 30.71
CA TYR A 583 15.63 44.08 29.92
C TYR A 583 15.39 43.91 28.41
N VAL A 584 14.18 43.52 27.98
CA VAL A 584 13.88 43.27 26.56
C VAL A 584 13.33 44.52 25.88
N ASP A 585 14.01 44.96 24.83
CA ASP A 585 13.68 46.15 24.05
C ASP A 585 12.81 45.87 22.83
N ALA A 586 12.86 44.65 22.30
CA ALA A 586 12.08 44.23 21.15
C ALA A 586 11.87 42.71 21.11
N VAL A 587 10.67 42.29 20.68
CA VAL A 587 10.34 40.88 20.43
C VAL A 587 9.86 40.73 18.99
N ILE A 588 10.62 40.03 18.18
CA ILE A 588 10.30 39.77 16.78
C ILE A 588 9.82 38.33 16.64
N GLN A 589 8.72 38.13 15.94
CA GLN A 589 8.23 36.80 15.62
C GLN A 589 7.99 36.65 14.13
N VAL A 590 8.54 35.61 13.55
CA VAL A 590 8.36 35.25 12.14
C VAL A 590 7.60 33.93 12.12
N VAL A 591 6.27 34.04 12.04
CA VAL A 591 5.33 32.94 12.30
C VAL A 591 5.05 32.13 11.03
N GLY A 592 5.07 32.78 9.87
CA GLY A 592 4.74 32.13 8.59
C GLY A 592 3.25 31.76 8.51
N MET A 593 2.95 30.46 8.44
CA MET A 593 1.59 29.89 8.39
C MET A 593 1.14 29.27 9.73
N LEU A 594 2.01 29.26 10.74
CA LEU A 594 1.67 28.72 12.06
C LEU A 594 0.68 29.64 12.78
N LYS A 595 -0.01 29.11 13.78
CA LYS A 595 -0.90 29.92 14.61
C LYS A 595 -0.08 30.99 15.35
N ILE A 596 -0.50 32.25 15.25
CA ILE A 596 0.15 33.35 15.97
C ILE A 596 0.03 33.08 17.49
N PRO A 597 1.15 32.94 18.21
CA PRO A 597 1.09 32.64 19.62
C PRO A 597 0.63 33.87 20.42
N LEU A 598 -0.11 33.60 21.50
CA LEU A 598 -0.90 34.60 22.22
C LEU A 598 -0.35 34.84 23.63
N THR A 599 -0.24 36.10 24.03
CA THR A 599 -0.02 36.45 25.45
C THR A 599 -1.20 35.97 26.32
N PRO A 600 -0.98 35.60 27.60
CA PRO A 600 -2.06 35.18 28.52
C PRO A 600 -3.18 36.23 28.70
N ARG A 601 -4.40 35.76 28.96
CA ARG A 601 -5.60 36.64 29.12
C ARG A 601 -5.62 37.41 30.43
N GLU A 602 -4.91 36.94 31.45
CA GLU A 602 -5.04 37.46 32.82
C GLU A 602 -4.12 38.66 33.07
N ASN A 603 -2.98 38.75 32.38
CA ASN A 603 -1.98 39.79 32.63
C ASN A 603 -2.14 40.99 31.66
N ALA A 604 -2.80 42.06 32.12
CA ALA A 604 -3.05 43.26 31.31
C ALA A 604 -1.78 44.05 30.97
N GLU A 605 -0.84 44.14 31.91
CA GLU A 605 0.39 44.91 31.74
C GLU A 605 1.32 44.26 30.71
N LEU A 606 1.43 42.93 30.71
CA LEU A 606 2.21 42.18 29.73
C LEU A 606 1.65 42.38 28.31
N ARG A 607 0.33 42.43 28.15
CA ARG A 607 -0.30 42.65 26.82
C ARG A 607 0.02 44.01 26.25
N ASP A 608 -0.11 45.07 27.04
CA ASP A 608 0.16 46.43 26.57
C ASP A 608 1.65 46.65 26.31
N TRP A 609 2.53 46.02 27.09
CA TRP A 609 3.97 46.01 26.82
C TRP A 609 4.29 45.25 25.53
N TYR A 610 3.78 44.03 25.37
CA TYR A 610 4.02 43.19 24.21
C TYR A 610 3.53 43.87 22.94
N GLN A 611 2.33 44.46 22.93
CA GLN A 611 1.82 45.20 21.77
C GLN A 611 2.74 46.34 21.32
N LYS A 612 3.41 47.03 22.25
CA LYS A 612 4.31 48.15 21.94
C LYS A 612 5.69 47.68 21.46
N LYS A 613 6.18 46.59 22.02
CA LYS A 613 7.56 46.10 21.88
C LYS A 613 7.69 44.92 20.93
N SER A 614 6.60 44.34 20.44
CA SER A 614 6.63 43.19 19.54
C SER A 614 6.30 43.52 18.09
N LEU A 615 6.91 42.77 17.18
CA LEU A 615 6.67 42.82 15.74
C LEU A 615 6.51 41.41 15.19
N VAL A 616 5.36 41.13 14.58
CA VAL A 616 4.96 39.78 14.18
C VAL A 616 4.74 39.74 12.67
N PHE A 617 5.58 39.00 11.96
CA PHE A 617 5.52 38.83 10.51
C PHE A 617 4.72 37.59 10.14
N VAL A 618 3.75 37.77 9.24
CA VAL A 618 2.82 36.74 8.80
C VAL A 618 2.65 36.74 7.28
N ASN A 619 2.33 35.55 6.76
CA ASN A 619 2.02 35.33 5.35
C ASN A 619 0.71 36.05 4.94
N PRO A 620 0.59 36.57 3.70
CA PRO A 620 -0.63 37.19 3.16
C PRO A 620 -1.90 36.34 3.24
N GLN A 621 -1.77 35.02 3.17
CA GLN A 621 -2.85 34.03 3.20
C GLN A 621 -3.17 33.53 4.62
N HIS A 622 -2.57 34.14 5.65
CA HIS A 622 -2.79 33.69 7.02
C HIS A 622 -4.24 33.99 7.48
N PRO A 623 -4.93 33.06 8.20
CA PRO A 623 -6.34 33.22 8.62
C PRO A 623 -6.66 34.48 9.45
N ILE A 624 -5.64 35.12 10.02
CA ILE A 624 -5.78 36.39 10.77
C ILE A 624 -6.29 37.54 9.90
N PHE A 625 -6.10 37.46 8.57
CA PHE A 625 -6.56 38.47 7.61
C PHE A 625 -7.92 38.15 6.99
N GLU A 626 -8.55 37.04 7.37
CA GLU A 626 -9.92 36.73 6.94
C GLU A 626 -10.93 37.72 7.56
N PRO A 627 -12.03 38.07 6.87
CA PRO A 627 -13.02 39.03 7.35
C PRO A 627 -13.66 38.68 8.70
N THR A 628 -13.62 37.40 9.08
CA THR A 628 -14.18 36.84 10.32
C THR A 628 -13.24 36.97 11.52
N SER A 629 -11.97 37.34 11.31
CA SER A 629 -10.92 37.36 12.34
C SER A 629 -10.73 38.77 12.93
N THR A 630 -10.68 38.86 14.27
CA THR A 630 -10.37 40.13 14.98
C THR A 630 -8.92 40.19 15.43
N MET A 631 -8.20 41.24 15.04
CA MET A 631 -6.84 41.49 15.55
C MET A 631 -6.87 42.00 17.00
N LEU A 632 -6.49 41.12 17.92
CA LEU A 632 -6.36 41.44 19.35
C LEU A 632 -4.99 42.06 19.67
N LYS A 633 -4.94 42.93 20.69
CA LYS A 633 -3.67 43.42 21.29
C LYS A 633 -2.70 42.29 21.68
N ARG A 634 -3.25 41.10 21.97
CA ARG A 634 -2.53 39.89 22.37
C ARG A 634 -1.65 39.29 21.27
N HIS A 635 -1.90 39.65 20.01
CA HIS A 635 -1.10 39.21 18.86
C HIS A 635 0.17 40.03 18.64
N GLY A 636 0.34 41.17 19.34
CA GLY A 636 1.43 42.10 19.03
C GLY A 636 1.14 42.96 17.80
N ARG A 637 2.18 43.59 17.24
CA ARG A 637 2.06 44.37 16.00
C ARG A 637 2.25 43.47 14.78
N VAL A 638 1.15 43.05 14.19
CA VAL A 638 1.13 42.16 13.03
C VAL A 638 1.47 42.95 11.75
N MET A 639 2.44 42.47 10.98
CA MET A 639 2.85 42.99 9.68
C MET A 639 2.74 41.90 8.61
N ARG A 640 2.18 42.29 7.47
CA ARG A 640 2.05 41.44 6.29
C ARG A 640 3.32 41.55 5.44
N ILE A 641 3.90 40.41 5.08
CA ILE A 641 5.04 40.33 4.16
C ILE A 641 4.60 39.59 2.92
N ASP A 642 4.78 40.15 1.72
CA ASP A 642 4.32 39.54 0.46
C ASP A 642 5.20 38.36 0.03
N GLU A 643 5.09 37.24 0.73
CA GLU A 643 5.79 35.98 0.46
C GLU A 643 5.05 34.79 1.05
N LEU A 644 4.93 33.72 0.26
CA LEU A 644 4.15 32.54 0.62
C LEU A 644 4.97 31.48 1.36
N LYS A 645 6.26 31.36 1.04
CA LYS A 645 7.11 30.35 1.67
C LYS A 645 7.64 30.86 3.01
N PRO A 646 7.36 30.19 4.15
CA PRO A 646 7.81 30.63 5.48
C PRO A 646 9.29 31.01 5.55
N ILE A 647 10.15 30.20 4.93
CA ILE A 647 11.59 30.42 4.90
C ILE A 647 12.03 31.69 4.16
N ARG A 648 11.26 32.11 3.15
CA ARG A 648 11.54 33.34 2.40
C ARG A 648 10.97 34.58 3.11
N ILE A 649 10.01 34.40 4.02
CA ILE A 649 9.47 35.50 4.84
C ILE A 649 10.59 36.06 5.70
N MET A 650 11.37 35.23 6.39
CA MET A 650 12.48 35.69 7.22
C MET A 650 13.49 36.53 6.41
N LYS A 651 13.88 36.04 5.22
CA LYS A 651 14.79 36.74 4.32
C LYS A 651 14.24 38.09 3.86
N LYS A 652 12.95 38.19 3.53
CA LYS A 652 12.31 39.45 3.14
C LYS A 652 12.05 40.38 4.33
N SER A 653 11.82 39.84 5.53
CA SER A 653 11.61 40.63 6.74
C SER A 653 12.89 41.15 7.36
N LEU A 654 14.04 40.54 7.05
CA LEU A 654 15.32 40.87 7.69
C LEU A 654 15.67 42.37 7.62
N PRO A 655 15.59 43.07 6.47
CA PRO A 655 15.90 44.51 6.44
C PRO A 655 14.99 45.35 7.35
N ILE A 656 13.71 44.95 7.49
CA ILE A 656 12.74 45.61 8.36
C ILE A 656 13.08 45.35 9.83
N ILE A 657 13.48 44.11 10.15
CA ILE A 657 13.97 43.71 11.47
C ILE A 657 15.18 44.56 11.87
N GLU A 658 16.18 44.67 10.99
CA GLU A 658 17.40 45.42 11.25
C GLU A 658 17.10 46.89 11.58
N GLU A 659 16.25 47.54 10.78
CA GLU A 659 15.86 48.93 11.00
C GLU A 659 15.09 49.12 12.31
N HIS A 660 14.18 48.19 12.61
CA HIS A 660 13.39 48.22 13.84
C HIS A 660 14.26 48.07 15.09
N LEU A 661 15.19 47.11 15.09
CA LEU A 661 16.10 46.88 16.21
C LEU A 661 17.06 48.06 16.42
N LYS A 662 17.59 48.65 15.34
CA LYS A 662 18.42 49.87 15.44
C LYS A 662 17.66 51.02 16.10
N LYS A 663 16.39 51.23 15.75
CA LYS A 663 15.51 52.22 16.38
C LYS A 663 15.22 51.89 17.84
N ALA A 664 14.95 50.63 18.16
CA ALA A 664 14.67 50.20 19.53
C ALA A 664 15.87 50.44 20.46
N PHE A 665 17.07 50.08 20.02
CA PHE A 665 18.29 50.24 20.83
C PHE A 665 18.79 51.69 20.95
N THR A 666 18.41 52.57 20.02
CA THR A 666 18.75 54.01 20.08
C THR A 666 17.74 54.82 20.89
N ALA A 667 16.45 54.47 20.85
CA ALA A 667 15.40 55.14 21.61
C ALA A 667 15.48 54.92 23.14
N ALA A 668 16.08 53.80 23.58
CA ALA A 668 16.28 53.49 25.00
C ALA A 668 17.47 54.22 25.65
N GLY A 669 18.29 54.94 24.87
CA GLY A 669 19.46 55.69 25.34
C GLY A 669 19.23 57.18 25.63
N LYS A 670 17.97 57.64 25.67
CA LYS A 670 17.58 59.01 26.03
C LYS A 670 16.82 59.06 27.33
#